data_AF-A0AAE3GH94-F1
#
_entry.id   AF-A0AAE3GH94-F1
#
_cell.length_a   1.000
_cell.length_b   1.000
_cell.length_c   1.000
_cell.angle_alpha   90.00
_cell.angle_beta   90.00
_cell.angle_gamma   90.00
#
_symmetry.space_group_name_H-M   'P 1'
#
loop_
_entity.id
_entity.type
_entity.pdbx_description
1 polymer ?
#
loop_
_entity_poly.entity_id
_entity_poly.type
_entity_poly.pdbx_seq_one_letter_code
_entity_poly.pdbx_strand_id
1 'polypeptide(L)'
;MSFHRGDSKMGDLPQRVRPDPDGRFTADVHVTPDGHARIGNRLYSPEEFADLLRRSGNYDGRPVRLIGCDAGSNDFARRLSRALDTEVLAPNRAAWSDTDGRVFASEPEIGPNGERRPKIPPNGEWQVHRPDGTTTRAGDDGFVPGTRDADKVGLDPHTARDRGDDPEKANVEKVHKKIEAKLNGPRAEAEKFYRQYWNGSFDSNNPHPTRNAAGMKGKIDGVQVPPIGRNEDGSFFVKKLEQAEVKATESGSRDSLSPEQRWAADRLVHMRPGIQSRYDDADGPFAIERADKKVREAEEELKTAEDSGNDASIREAKKELAQAREHRAEAPVKAAEAKLAAAREAQEGAVTSRRYAAESDPWMADADPKRVREAGEDAALARKYTAAAQVKEAELDVAKARRDHAAARVKEAEKDLDQARTSRRSTDKAEADLAAVRKEHADAEARVKRAEADLDAARRAEADFNAKYAEAERAHRAAARHDDLEAEIRRAEQVVGDARARRAEAQRDLDAAPPADRARAEAALREVEADLAAARKQEWRAQAEHHLAQQGLPARTAASGDKDTPNDGQPGPVSPEELRAEHGIMRSERGEYIGQFAMNHRVADLNAQRPPDRAFTLVEELPDRGAGHLDGVFEAPHDTYGKEYRIYEAKGPEADRGHAGGYEQGHPQYLDNMLENLHRRAEENYNAIRDAKNIADPVARKQELDRLRAKFKTDDLDALQAEFDAEKRKAQELRDARNADLADKERTGTLGERVRYFQAKAQVEPSERGLKSQYKGYQEDEFDLDL
;
A
#
# COMPACT_ATOMS: atom_id res chain seq x y z
N MET A 1 25.87 9.60 15.49
CA MET A 1 24.42 9.73 15.27
C MET A 1 23.73 8.43 15.66
N SER A 2 22.61 8.52 16.37
CA SER A 2 21.84 7.37 16.83
C SER A 2 20.49 7.32 16.14
N PHE A 3 20.11 6.13 15.67
CA PHE A 3 18.81 5.87 15.04
C PHE A 3 17.83 5.14 15.97
N HIS A 4 18.13 5.11 17.27
CA HIS A 4 17.34 4.44 18.31
C HIS A 4 16.30 5.36 18.98
N ARG A 5 15.93 6.49 18.36
CA ARG A 5 15.00 7.46 18.95
C ARG A 5 13.63 6.81 19.16
N GLY A 6 13.21 6.70 20.42
CA GLY A 6 11.97 6.02 20.82
C GLY A 6 12.18 4.65 21.47
N ASP A 7 13.39 4.08 21.40
CA ASP A 7 13.75 2.90 22.20
C ASP A 7 14.08 3.33 23.64
N SER A 8 13.21 2.98 24.59
CA SER A 8 13.35 3.36 25.99
C SER A 8 14.55 2.72 26.71
N LYS A 9 15.13 1.65 26.15
CA LYS A 9 16.28 0.94 26.70
C LYS A 9 17.60 1.34 26.04
N MET A 10 17.54 1.79 24.79
CA MET A 10 18.70 2.18 23.98
C MET A 10 18.82 3.69 23.74
N GLY A 11 17.86 4.52 24.17
CA GLY A 11 17.86 5.94 23.85
C GLY A 11 19.06 6.74 24.40
N ASP A 12 19.61 6.34 25.55
CA ASP A 12 20.71 7.07 26.21
C ASP A 12 22.11 6.51 25.89
N LEU A 13 22.24 5.20 25.66
CA LEU A 13 23.55 4.55 25.47
C LEU A 13 24.35 5.06 24.26
N PRO A 14 23.75 5.32 23.08
CA PRO A 14 24.45 5.87 21.92
C PRO A 14 25.03 7.27 22.15
N GLN A 15 24.50 8.05 23.09
CA GLN A 15 25.05 9.37 23.45
C GLN A 15 26.32 9.25 24.30
N ARG A 16 26.53 8.09 24.94
CA ARG A 16 27.70 7.81 25.78
C ARG A 16 28.87 7.24 24.99
N VAL A 17 28.60 6.71 23.79
CA VAL A 17 29.63 6.18 22.89
C VAL A 17 30.59 7.31 22.54
N ARG A 18 31.87 7.11 22.87
CA ARG A 18 32.91 8.11 22.60
C ARG A 18 33.09 8.31 21.09
N PRO A 19 33.42 9.52 20.62
CA PRO A 19 33.81 9.75 19.24
C PRO A 19 34.90 8.78 18.78
N ASP A 20 34.87 8.42 17.50
CA ASP A 20 35.90 7.54 16.93
C ASP A 20 37.26 8.26 16.93
N PRO A 21 38.34 7.65 17.48
CA PRO A 21 39.63 8.31 17.57
C PRO A 21 40.27 8.57 16.20
N ASP A 22 39.92 7.79 15.17
CA ASP A 22 40.38 8.00 13.79
C ASP A 22 39.49 8.98 13.01
N GLY A 23 38.52 9.62 13.67
CA GLY A 23 37.65 10.64 13.07
C GLY A 23 36.50 10.11 12.22
N ARG A 24 36.21 8.79 12.25
CA ARG A 24 35.06 8.21 11.51
C ARG A 24 33.72 8.73 12.00
N PHE A 25 32.76 8.87 11.08
CA PHE A 25 31.38 9.17 11.43
C PHE A 25 30.75 7.95 12.09
N THR A 26 30.26 8.08 13.32
CA THR A 26 29.61 6.95 14.02
C THR A 26 28.12 6.91 13.72
N ALA A 27 27.66 5.81 13.13
CA ALA A 27 26.24 5.49 12.93
C ALA A 27 25.85 4.31 13.85
N ASP A 28 24.91 4.52 14.77
CA ASP A 28 24.39 3.48 15.66
C ASP A 28 22.95 3.15 15.27
N VAL A 29 22.69 1.92 14.81
CA VAL A 29 21.42 1.48 14.22
C VAL A 29 21.19 -0.01 14.44
N HIS A 30 19.93 -0.42 14.53
CA HIS A 30 19.57 -1.84 14.47
C HIS A 30 19.79 -2.35 13.05
N VAL A 31 20.65 -3.34 12.87
CA VAL A 31 20.78 -4.06 11.60
C VAL A 31 20.15 -5.43 11.77
N THR A 32 19.21 -5.76 10.89
CA THR A 32 18.49 -7.03 10.91
C THR A 32 19.34 -8.15 10.30
N PRO A 33 19.09 -9.43 10.63
CA PRO A 33 19.86 -10.54 10.06
C PRO A 33 19.85 -10.61 8.53
N ASP A 34 18.77 -10.15 7.89
CA ASP A 34 18.58 -10.08 6.43
C ASP A 34 19.22 -8.84 5.78
N GLY A 35 19.98 -8.03 6.52
CA GLY A 35 20.76 -6.94 5.96
C GLY A 35 19.96 -5.66 5.70
N HIS A 36 19.05 -5.30 6.61
CA HIS A 36 18.36 -4.01 6.60
C HIS A 36 18.65 -3.21 7.87
N ALA A 37 18.71 -1.88 7.75
CA ALA A 37 18.68 -0.98 8.89
C ALA A 37 17.23 -0.79 9.33
N ARG A 38 16.95 -0.99 10.61
CA ARG A 38 15.63 -0.77 11.21
C ARG A 38 15.62 0.53 11.99
N ILE A 39 14.75 1.45 11.61
CA ILE A 39 14.53 2.73 12.29
C ILE A 39 13.03 2.86 12.56
N GLY A 40 12.64 2.81 13.83
CA GLY A 40 11.24 2.65 14.22
C GLY A 40 10.64 1.37 13.64
N ASN A 41 9.53 1.48 12.91
CA ASN A 41 8.83 0.36 12.28
C ASN A 41 9.19 0.16 10.79
N ARG A 42 10.21 0.89 10.28
CA ARG A 42 10.61 0.82 8.87
C ARG A 42 11.96 0.13 8.72
N LEU A 43 12.07 -0.67 7.67
CA LEU A 43 13.30 -1.26 7.18
C LEU A 43 13.85 -0.41 6.03
N TYR A 44 15.15 -0.22 6.03
CA TYR A 44 15.91 0.50 5.02
C TYR A 44 16.98 -0.43 4.48
N SER A 45 17.05 -0.55 3.16
CA SER A 45 18.21 -1.14 2.49
C SER A 45 19.49 -0.36 2.82
N PRO A 46 20.69 -0.94 2.64
CA PRO A 46 21.95 -0.21 2.79
C PRO A 46 22.02 1.07 1.96
N GLU A 47 21.46 1.07 0.75
CA GLU A 47 21.44 2.21 -0.17
C GLU A 47 20.49 3.32 0.32
N GLU A 48 19.26 2.96 0.73
CA GLU A 48 18.35 3.93 1.35
C GLU A 48 18.91 4.51 2.65
N PHE A 49 19.63 3.69 3.43
CA PHE A 49 20.31 4.16 4.64
C PHE A 49 21.47 5.11 4.32
N ALA A 50 22.21 4.87 3.23
CA ALA A 50 23.24 5.78 2.74
C ALA A 50 22.65 7.16 2.39
N ASP A 51 21.51 7.17 1.71
CA ASP A 51 20.80 8.41 1.38
C ASP A 51 20.28 9.13 2.62
N LEU A 52 19.81 8.38 3.61
CA LEU A 52 19.41 8.93 4.90
C LEU A 52 20.60 9.58 5.62
N LEU A 53 21.78 8.95 5.60
CA LEU A 53 23.00 9.54 6.15
C LEU A 53 23.36 10.86 5.46
N ARG A 54 23.39 10.89 4.12
CA ARG A 54 23.67 12.11 3.34
C ARG A 54 22.70 13.24 3.65
N ARG A 55 21.42 12.94 3.79
CA ARG A 55 20.36 13.92 4.07
C ARG A 55 20.33 14.40 5.51
N SER A 56 20.99 13.69 6.43
CA SER A 56 20.97 14.03 7.87
C SER A 56 21.66 15.35 8.24
N GLY A 57 22.38 15.98 7.30
CA GLY A 57 23.13 17.22 7.50
C GLY A 57 24.40 17.10 8.36
N ASN A 58 24.53 16.03 9.15
CA ASN A 58 25.65 15.80 10.07
C ASN A 58 26.74 14.88 9.49
N TYR A 59 26.43 14.19 8.38
CA TYR A 59 27.38 13.35 7.67
C TYR A 59 28.05 14.15 6.55
N ASP A 60 29.38 14.19 6.56
CA ASP A 60 30.22 15.01 5.69
C ASP A 60 31.05 14.18 4.70
N GLY A 61 30.66 12.92 4.46
CA GLY A 61 31.35 12.02 3.53
C GLY A 61 32.56 11.28 4.10
N ARG A 62 32.93 11.52 5.37
CA ARG A 62 34.03 10.78 6.02
C ARG A 62 33.73 9.27 6.17
N PRO A 63 34.73 8.40 6.39
CA PRO A 63 34.49 6.97 6.64
C PRO A 63 33.54 6.73 7.82
N VAL A 64 32.78 5.63 7.78
CA VAL A 64 31.73 5.33 8.77
C VAL A 64 32.20 4.25 9.73
N ARG A 65 31.99 4.47 11.03
CA ARG A 65 31.97 3.42 12.06
C ARG A 65 30.51 3.03 12.30
N LEU A 66 30.13 1.85 11.85
CA LEU A 66 28.78 1.33 11.98
C LEU A 66 28.67 0.44 13.23
N ILE A 67 27.83 0.85 14.19
CA ILE A 67 27.47 0.08 15.38
C ILE A 67 26.10 -0.55 15.10
N GLY A 68 26.12 -1.73 14.47
CA GLY A 68 24.94 -2.52 14.17
C GLY A 68 25.28 -4.00 14.21
N CYS A 69 24.40 -4.82 14.79
CA CYS A 69 24.67 -6.25 14.95
C CYS A 69 24.88 -6.93 13.60
N ASP A 70 25.93 -7.74 13.51
CA ASP A 70 26.24 -8.59 12.36
C ASP A 70 26.41 -7.84 11.03
N ALA A 71 26.54 -6.51 11.08
CA ALA A 71 26.57 -5.66 9.90
C ALA A 71 27.78 -5.93 8.99
N GLY A 72 28.88 -6.46 9.55
CA GLY A 72 30.05 -6.89 8.80
C GLY A 72 29.91 -8.28 8.18
N SER A 73 28.97 -9.11 8.65
CA SER A 73 28.78 -10.50 8.18
C SER A 73 27.53 -10.71 7.32
N ASN A 74 26.56 -9.79 7.32
CA ASN A 74 25.30 -9.90 6.57
C ASN A 74 25.21 -9.00 5.30
N ASP A 75 26.36 -8.67 4.70
CA ASP A 75 26.50 -7.82 3.51
C ASP A 75 26.15 -6.33 3.67
N PHE A 76 25.53 -5.93 4.79
CA PHE A 76 25.07 -4.56 4.99
C PHE A 76 26.22 -3.54 4.88
N ALA A 77 27.33 -3.76 5.60
CA ALA A 77 28.46 -2.83 5.60
C ALA A 77 29.17 -2.73 4.24
N ARG A 78 29.25 -3.83 3.48
CA ARG A 78 29.85 -3.85 2.13
C ARG A 78 29.01 -3.03 1.15
N ARG A 79 27.69 -3.23 1.16
CA ARG A 79 26.76 -2.46 0.32
C ARG A 79 26.73 -0.99 0.72
N LEU A 80 26.69 -0.69 2.02
CA LEU A 80 26.75 0.67 2.53
C LEU A 80 28.05 1.39 2.11
N SER A 81 29.19 0.70 2.14
CA SER A 81 30.48 1.25 1.72
C SER A 81 30.48 1.67 0.25
N ARG A 82 29.92 0.84 -0.63
CA ARG A 82 29.72 1.18 -2.05
C ARG A 82 28.75 2.33 -2.23
N ALA A 83 27.62 2.27 -1.52
CA ALA A 83 26.58 3.27 -1.64
C ALA A 83 27.06 4.66 -1.20
N LEU A 84 27.93 4.76 -0.19
CA LEU A 84 28.51 6.00 0.32
C LEU A 84 29.80 6.43 -0.39
N ASP A 85 30.44 5.55 -1.15
CA ASP A 85 31.79 5.71 -1.70
C ASP A 85 32.85 6.03 -0.62
N THR A 86 32.77 5.33 0.52
CA THR A 86 33.73 5.47 1.62
C THR A 86 33.90 4.16 2.40
N GLU A 87 34.94 4.06 3.23
CA GLU A 87 35.15 2.87 4.07
C GLU A 87 34.09 2.76 5.18
N VAL A 88 33.65 1.53 5.48
CA VAL A 88 32.74 1.24 6.59
C VAL A 88 33.39 0.22 7.54
N LEU A 89 33.62 0.62 8.79
CA LEU A 89 34.07 -0.23 9.89
C LEU A 89 32.85 -0.81 10.61
N ALA A 90 32.68 -2.13 10.61
CA ALA A 90 31.52 -2.82 11.18
C ALA A 90 31.91 -4.09 11.96
N PRO A 91 31.12 -4.52 12.95
CA PRO A 91 31.36 -5.74 13.69
C PRO A 91 30.81 -6.96 12.94
N ASN A 92 31.47 -8.11 13.07
CA ASN A 92 31.02 -9.38 12.49
C ASN A 92 30.04 -10.17 13.39
N ARG A 93 29.77 -9.65 14.59
CA ARG A 93 28.91 -10.21 15.63
C ARG A 93 28.02 -9.12 16.21
N ALA A 94 27.17 -9.50 17.18
CA ALA A 94 26.38 -8.53 17.93
C ALA A 94 27.25 -7.42 18.54
N ALA A 95 26.85 -6.17 18.27
CA ALA A 95 27.53 -4.96 18.72
C ALA A 95 26.96 -4.53 20.07
N TRP A 96 27.81 -4.43 21.08
CA TRP A 96 27.45 -4.08 22.46
C TRP A 96 27.97 -2.69 22.84
N SER A 97 27.25 -2.02 23.73
CA SER A 97 27.80 -0.89 24.48
C SER A 97 27.33 -0.92 25.92
N ASP A 98 28.23 -0.61 26.83
CA ASP A 98 27.95 -0.52 28.26
C ASP A 98 27.68 0.92 28.72
N THR A 99 27.43 1.08 30.01
CA THR A 99 27.14 2.37 30.64
C THR A 99 28.29 3.37 30.58
N ASP A 100 29.52 2.90 30.34
CA ASP A 100 30.72 3.73 30.20
C ASP A 100 30.98 4.15 28.75
N GLY A 101 30.10 3.72 27.83
CA GLY A 101 30.19 4.02 26.40
C GLY A 101 31.26 3.20 25.67
N ARG A 102 31.74 2.10 26.26
CA ARG A 102 32.69 1.19 25.62
C ARG A 102 31.95 0.37 24.58
N VAL A 103 32.51 0.25 23.37
CA VAL A 103 31.89 -0.46 22.25
C VAL A 103 32.71 -1.70 21.91
N PHE A 104 32.05 -2.86 21.85
CA PHE A 104 32.70 -4.13 21.56
C PHE A 104 31.74 -5.09 20.85
N ALA A 105 32.29 -6.06 20.13
CA ALA A 105 31.59 -7.11 19.43
C ALA A 105 31.73 -8.41 20.22
N SER A 106 30.61 -9.05 20.54
CA SER A 106 30.62 -10.31 21.29
C SER A 106 29.39 -11.15 20.98
N GLU A 107 29.53 -12.46 21.00
CA GLU A 107 28.40 -13.38 20.99
C GLU A 107 27.47 -13.09 22.18
N PRO A 108 26.14 -13.13 21.95
CA PRO A 108 25.21 -13.11 23.06
C PRO A 108 25.25 -14.44 23.83
N GLU A 109 25.18 -14.35 25.15
CA GLU A 109 24.86 -15.47 26.02
C GLU A 109 23.64 -15.13 26.89
N ILE A 110 22.90 -16.16 27.28
CA ILE A 110 21.79 -16.00 28.22
C ILE A 110 22.32 -16.22 29.63
N GLY A 111 22.33 -15.15 30.43
CA GLY A 111 22.79 -15.20 31.80
C GLY A 111 21.86 -16.03 32.71
N PRO A 112 22.29 -16.33 33.96
CA PRO A 112 21.48 -17.11 34.91
C PRO A 112 20.11 -16.51 35.24
N ASN A 113 19.98 -15.19 35.13
CA ASN A 113 18.72 -14.46 35.28
C ASN A 113 17.85 -14.48 34.01
N GLY A 114 18.29 -15.19 32.97
CA GLY A 114 17.69 -15.27 31.64
C GLY A 114 17.78 -13.98 30.84
N GLU A 115 18.61 -13.01 31.25
CA GLU A 115 18.89 -11.82 30.45
C GLU A 115 19.97 -12.11 29.42
N ARG A 116 19.81 -11.55 28.22
CA ARG A 116 20.84 -11.58 27.19
C ARG A 116 21.95 -10.62 27.59
N ARG A 117 23.18 -11.13 27.62
CA ARG A 117 24.39 -10.39 28.00
C ARG A 117 25.52 -10.78 27.05
N PRO A 118 26.55 -9.95 26.88
CA PRO A 118 27.69 -10.33 26.06
C PRO A 118 28.50 -11.43 26.75
N LYS A 119 29.10 -12.30 25.96
CA LYS A 119 30.19 -13.15 26.42
C LYS A 119 31.41 -12.28 26.74
N ILE A 120 32.02 -12.49 27.91
CA ILE A 120 33.23 -11.77 28.37
C ILE A 120 34.34 -12.81 28.62
N PRO A 121 35.56 -12.65 28.05
CA PRO A 121 35.99 -11.55 27.18
C PRO A 121 35.23 -11.51 25.85
N PRO A 122 35.07 -10.32 25.23
CA PRO A 122 34.46 -10.19 23.90
C PRO A 122 35.18 -11.08 22.89
N ASN A 123 34.41 -11.79 22.07
CA ASN A 123 34.96 -12.74 21.09
C ASN A 123 34.62 -12.39 19.64
N GLY A 124 34.06 -11.21 19.38
CA GLY A 124 33.80 -10.67 18.05
C GLY A 124 35.04 -10.10 17.36
N GLU A 125 34.86 -9.68 16.12
CA GLU A 125 35.87 -8.98 15.34
C GLU A 125 35.25 -7.75 14.67
N TRP A 126 36.10 -6.80 14.32
CA TRP A 126 35.73 -5.65 13.52
C TRP A 126 36.40 -5.75 12.15
N GLN A 127 35.66 -5.35 11.11
CA GLN A 127 36.08 -5.43 9.72
C GLN A 127 35.90 -4.08 9.04
N VAL A 128 36.87 -3.67 8.24
CA VAL A 128 36.78 -2.51 7.35
C VAL A 128 36.36 -3.02 5.97
N HIS A 129 35.22 -2.54 5.49
CA HIS A 129 34.71 -2.76 4.15
C HIS A 129 35.02 -1.55 3.29
N ARG A 130 35.48 -1.78 2.06
CA ARG A 130 35.84 -0.73 1.10
C ARG A 130 34.89 -0.69 -0.10
N PRO A 131 34.76 0.47 -0.79
CA PRO A 131 33.90 0.59 -1.97
C PRO A 131 34.27 -0.37 -3.09
N ASP A 132 35.56 -0.72 -3.22
CA ASP A 132 36.07 -1.70 -4.19
C ASP A 132 35.62 -3.15 -3.90
N GLY A 133 34.93 -3.38 -2.77
CA GLY A 133 34.47 -4.69 -2.34
C GLY A 133 35.47 -5.49 -1.51
N THR A 134 36.66 -4.95 -1.24
CA THR A 134 37.63 -5.58 -0.34
C THR A 134 37.22 -5.42 1.12
N THR A 135 37.55 -6.43 1.93
CA THR A 135 37.33 -6.41 3.38
C THR A 135 38.63 -6.76 4.10
N THR A 136 39.00 -5.97 5.10
CA THR A 136 40.18 -6.20 5.95
C THR A 136 39.80 -6.25 7.42
N ARG A 137 40.35 -7.22 8.16
CA ARG A 137 40.17 -7.30 9.62
C ARG A 137 40.83 -6.09 10.29
N ALA A 138 40.13 -5.49 11.26
CA ALA A 138 40.54 -4.28 11.97
C ALA A 138 40.96 -4.53 13.43
N GLY A 139 40.65 -5.71 13.99
CA GLY A 139 41.03 -6.12 15.35
C GLY A 139 40.60 -7.56 15.65
N ASP A 140 41.14 -8.13 16.73
CA ASP A 140 40.90 -9.51 17.17
C ASP A 140 40.47 -9.67 18.64
N ASP A 141 40.50 -8.59 19.41
CA ASP A 141 40.14 -8.57 20.84
C ASP A 141 38.66 -8.27 21.11
N GLY A 142 37.85 -8.19 20.05
CA GLY A 142 36.43 -7.83 20.08
C GLY A 142 36.15 -6.36 20.36
N PHE A 143 37.14 -5.53 20.68
CA PHE A 143 36.93 -4.11 20.85
C PHE A 143 37.00 -3.38 19.52
N VAL A 144 36.29 -2.26 19.43
CA VAL A 144 36.44 -1.39 18.26
C VAL A 144 37.90 -0.88 18.18
N PRO A 145 38.52 -0.83 16.99
CA PRO A 145 39.86 -0.27 16.81
C PRO A 145 40.02 1.10 17.50
N GLY A 146 41.16 1.32 18.15
CA GLY A 146 41.44 2.53 18.92
C GLY A 146 40.86 2.56 20.34
N THR A 147 40.24 1.48 20.82
CA THR A 147 39.86 1.34 22.23
C THR A 147 41.11 1.31 23.12
N ARG A 148 41.14 2.13 24.18
CA ARG A 148 42.28 2.21 25.13
C ARG A 148 42.37 0.93 25.95
N ASP A 149 43.58 0.49 26.30
CA ASP A 149 43.76 -0.73 27.10
C ASP A 149 43.03 -0.70 28.46
N ALA A 150 42.93 0.47 29.08
CA ALA A 150 42.16 0.67 30.31
C ALA A 150 40.65 0.44 30.12
N ASP A 151 40.12 0.68 28.91
CA ASP A 151 38.71 0.43 28.57
C ASP A 151 38.48 -1.04 28.16
N LYS A 152 39.54 -1.83 27.91
CA LYS A 152 39.43 -3.26 27.55
C LYS A 152 39.28 -4.20 28.75
N VAL A 153 39.46 -3.68 29.96
CA VAL A 153 39.36 -4.44 31.22
C VAL A 153 38.14 -4.01 32.02
N GLY A 154 37.64 -4.89 32.89
CA GLY A 154 36.52 -4.58 33.79
C GLY A 154 35.21 -4.29 33.05
N LEU A 155 34.91 -5.03 31.99
CA LEU A 155 33.58 -4.99 31.35
C LEU A 155 32.55 -5.60 32.30
N ASP A 156 31.47 -4.86 32.55
CA ASP A 156 30.31 -5.39 33.26
C ASP A 156 29.27 -5.88 32.24
N PRO A 157 29.06 -7.20 32.09
CA PRO A 157 28.09 -7.72 31.13
C PRO A 157 26.64 -7.31 31.46
N HIS A 158 26.34 -6.88 32.69
CA HIS A 158 24.99 -6.48 33.09
C HIS A 158 24.60 -5.08 32.62
N THR A 159 25.58 -4.21 32.40
CA THR A 159 25.36 -2.84 31.91
C THR A 159 25.41 -2.74 30.39
N ALA A 160 25.86 -3.81 29.72
CA ALA A 160 25.95 -3.89 28.27
C ALA A 160 24.58 -4.15 27.61
N ARG A 161 24.35 -3.48 26.46
CA ARG A 161 23.20 -3.71 25.58
C ARG A 161 23.65 -3.87 24.15
N ASP A 162 22.99 -4.76 23.41
CA ASP A 162 23.27 -4.98 21.99
C ASP A 162 22.22 -4.34 21.06
N ARG A 163 22.52 -4.32 19.77
CA ARG A 163 21.65 -3.71 18.72
C ARG A 163 20.84 -4.77 17.96
N GLY A 164 20.74 -6.00 18.45
CA GLY A 164 20.15 -7.12 17.73
C GLY A 164 18.72 -7.43 18.16
N ASP A 165 18.34 -7.15 19.41
CA ASP A 165 17.05 -7.56 19.92
C ASP A 165 15.98 -6.48 19.86
N ASP A 166 14.86 -6.86 19.28
CA ASP A 166 13.57 -6.38 19.74
C ASP A 166 13.38 -6.89 21.19
N PRO A 167 13.32 -5.99 22.20
CA PRO A 167 13.17 -6.40 23.59
C PRO A 167 11.88 -7.21 23.82
N GLU A 168 10.90 -7.13 22.92
CA GLU A 168 9.70 -7.96 22.95
C GLU A 168 10.00 -9.41 22.55
N LYS A 169 10.81 -9.63 21.49
CA LYS A 169 11.21 -10.98 21.06
C LYS A 169 12.09 -11.69 22.08
N ALA A 170 13.08 -11.02 22.65
CA ALA A 170 13.95 -11.59 23.69
C ALA A 170 13.17 -12.00 24.94
N ASN A 171 12.20 -11.18 25.37
CA ASN A 171 11.36 -11.47 26.52
C ASN A 171 10.41 -12.64 26.26
N VAL A 172 9.84 -12.71 25.04
CA VAL A 172 9.00 -13.82 24.61
C VAL A 172 9.78 -15.14 24.61
N GLU A 173 10.98 -15.16 24.05
CA GLU A 173 11.80 -16.37 24.00
C GLU A 173 12.26 -16.83 25.39
N LYS A 174 12.62 -15.89 26.27
CA LYS A 174 12.95 -16.17 27.68
C LYS A 174 11.79 -16.84 28.42
N VAL A 175 10.58 -16.31 28.24
CA VAL A 175 9.37 -16.89 28.86
C VAL A 175 9.05 -18.25 28.24
N HIS A 176 9.21 -18.42 26.92
CA HIS A 176 9.03 -19.72 26.27
C HIS A 176 9.97 -20.78 26.83
N LYS A 177 11.28 -20.49 26.97
CA LYS A 177 12.25 -21.42 27.57
C LYS A 177 11.93 -21.77 29.02
N LYS A 178 11.46 -20.79 29.81
CA LYS A 178 11.01 -21.01 31.20
C LYS A 178 9.79 -21.93 31.26
N ILE A 179 8.90 -21.84 30.28
CA ILE A 179 7.71 -22.69 30.16
C ILE A 179 8.11 -24.10 29.71
N GLU A 180 8.98 -24.24 28.71
CA GLU A 180 9.55 -25.52 28.29
C GLU A 180 10.28 -26.23 29.43
N ALA A 181 11.10 -25.51 30.21
CA ALA A 181 11.79 -26.08 31.37
C ALA A 181 10.82 -26.62 32.43
N LYS A 182 9.68 -25.95 32.66
CA LYS A 182 8.64 -26.45 33.56
C LYS A 182 7.90 -27.67 33.01
N LEU A 183 7.73 -27.76 31.69
CA LEU A 183 7.08 -28.89 31.04
C LEU A 183 7.99 -30.12 30.93
N ASN A 184 9.30 -29.89 30.82
CA ASN A 184 10.33 -30.94 30.78
C ASN A 184 10.82 -31.37 32.17
N GLY A 185 10.30 -30.75 33.25
CA GLY A 185 10.62 -31.10 34.63
C GLY A 185 10.00 -32.43 35.10
N PRO A 186 10.13 -32.78 36.40
CA PRO A 186 9.52 -33.98 36.95
C PRO A 186 8.02 -34.05 36.59
N ARG A 187 7.54 -35.22 36.16
CA ARG A 187 6.20 -35.41 35.58
C ARG A 187 5.08 -34.75 36.41
N ALA A 188 5.13 -34.91 37.73
CA ALA A 188 4.13 -34.34 38.64
C ALA A 188 4.11 -32.80 38.62
N GLU A 189 5.26 -32.15 38.46
CA GLU A 189 5.38 -30.69 38.38
C GLU A 189 4.96 -30.17 37.00
N ALA A 190 5.36 -30.87 35.93
CA ALA A 190 4.92 -30.59 34.58
C ALA A 190 3.40 -30.71 34.44
N GLU A 191 2.81 -31.75 35.05
CA GLU A 191 1.37 -31.95 35.06
C GLU A 191 0.62 -30.87 35.86
N LYS A 192 1.15 -30.49 37.02
CA LYS A 192 0.61 -29.39 37.81
C LYS A 192 0.65 -28.08 37.03
N PHE A 193 1.78 -27.79 36.39
CA PHE A 193 1.96 -26.60 35.55
C PHE A 193 1.02 -26.62 34.33
N TYR A 194 0.86 -27.78 33.69
CA TYR A 194 -0.04 -27.95 32.56
C TYR A 194 -1.51 -27.73 32.96
N ARG A 195 -1.99 -28.39 34.04
CA ARG A 195 -3.37 -28.22 34.52
C ARG A 195 -3.66 -26.79 35.01
N GLN A 196 -2.62 -26.04 35.37
CA GLN A 196 -2.77 -24.63 35.75
C GLN A 196 -3.27 -23.77 34.58
N TYR A 197 -2.90 -24.07 33.33
CA TYR A 197 -3.23 -23.23 32.17
C TYR A 197 -4.00 -23.96 31.05
N TRP A 198 -4.14 -25.29 31.12
CA TRP A 198 -4.84 -26.11 30.12
C TRP A 198 -5.92 -27.02 30.72
N ASN A 199 -6.99 -27.23 29.96
CA ASN A 199 -8.06 -28.20 30.20
C ASN A 199 -7.71 -29.54 29.54
N GLY A 200 -7.92 -30.63 30.27
CA GLY A 200 -7.65 -32.00 29.82
C GLY A 200 -6.73 -32.76 30.79
N SER A 201 -6.73 -34.09 30.69
CA SER A 201 -5.78 -34.92 31.44
C SER A 201 -4.40 -34.82 30.78
N PHE A 202 -3.35 -34.78 31.60
CA PHE A 202 -1.96 -34.93 31.16
C PHE A 202 -1.72 -36.24 30.39
N ASP A 203 -2.57 -37.24 30.64
CA ASP A 203 -2.56 -38.56 30.01
C ASP A 203 -3.57 -38.71 28.87
N SER A 204 -4.33 -37.67 28.52
CA SER A 204 -5.27 -37.78 27.41
C SER A 204 -4.54 -37.84 26.06
N ASN A 205 -4.98 -38.74 25.18
CA ASN A 205 -4.58 -38.78 23.77
C ASN A 205 -5.18 -37.62 22.96
N ASN A 206 -5.54 -36.52 23.60
CA ASN A 206 -6.03 -35.34 22.91
C ASN A 206 -4.82 -34.60 22.33
N PRO A 207 -4.61 -34.59 21.00
CA PRO A 207 -3.50 -33.86 20.39
C PRO A 207 -3.61 -32.34 20.57
N HIS A 208 -4.77 -31.84 21.04
CA HIS A 208 -5.10 -30.43 21.11
C HIS A 208 -5.73 -30.06 22.48
N PRO A 209 -4.92 -29.92 23.54
CA PRO A 209 -5.43 -29.43 24.81
C PRO A 209 -5.90 -27.98 24.69
N THR A 210 -7.13 -27.72 25.14
CA THR A 210 -7.68 -26.37 25.14
C THR A 210 -7.17 -25.61 26.36
N ARG A 211 -6.94 -24.31 26.23
CA ARG A 211 -6.56 -23.50 27.40
C ARG A 211 -7.73 -23.40 28.37
N ASN A 212 -7.44 -23.48 29.65
CA ASN A 212 -8.42 -23.12 30.68
C ASN A 212 -8.49 -21.58 30.82
N ALA A 213 -9.40 -21.07 31.65
CA ALA A 213 -9.55 -19.62 31.85
C ALA A 213 -8.25 -18.93 32.31
N ALA A 214 -7.43 -19.63 33.09
CA ALA A 214 -6.12 -19.16 33.53
C ALA A 214 -5.07 -19.19 32.41
N GLY A 215 -5.12 -20.11 31.45
CA GLY A 215 -4.26 -20.09 30.25
C GLY A 215 -4.65 -19.03 29.21
N MET A 216 -5.93 -18.65 29.16
CA MET A 216 -6.40 -17.57 28.29
C MET A 216 -5.97 -16.20 28.81
N LYS A 217 -6.02 -15.97 30.12
CA LYS A 217 -5.66 -14.68 30.74
C LYS A 217 -4.26 -14.66 31.38
N GLY A 218 -3.62 -15.81 31.48
CA GLY A 218 -2.37 -16.01 32.20
C GLY A 218 -1.19 -15.45 31.42
N LYS A 219 -0.45 -14.58 32.09
CA LYS A 219 0.86 -14.12 31.66
C LYS A 219 1.91 -14.70 32.61
N ILE A 220 3.02 -15.18 32.06
CA ILE A 220 4.21 -15.52 32.83
C ILE A 220 5.23 -14.43 32.52
N ASP A 221 5.65 -13.69 33.55
CA ASP A 221 6.57 -12.56 33.42
C ASP A 221 6.12 -11.51 32.36
N GLY A 222 4.81 -11.25 32.30
CA GLY A 222 4.22 -10.28 31.37
C GLY A 222 3.99 -10.79 29.94
N VAL A 223 4.50 -11.96 29.59
CA VAL A 223 4.31 -12.60 28.28
C VAL A 223 3.14 -13.57 28.35
N GLN A 224 2.27 -13.53 27.34
CA GLN A 224 1.17 -14.49 27.23
C GLN A 224 1.74 -15.91 27.12
N VAL A 225 1.25 -16.82 27.95
CA VAL A 225 1.63 -18.24 27.88
C VAL A 225 1.42 -18.73 26.43
N PRO A 226 2.39 -19.37 25.75
CA PRO A 226 2.27 -19.86 24.38
C PRO A 226 1.54 -21.21 24.31
N PRO A 227 1.06 -21.65 23.13
CA PRO A 227 0.40 -22.94 23.01
C PRO A 227 1.41 -24.06 23.23
N ILE A 228 0.98 -25.12 23.91
CA ILE A 228 1.77 -26.34 24.08
C ILE A 228 1.19 -27.41 23.15
N GLY A 229 2.05 -28.04 22.37
CA GLY A 229 1.76 -29.27 21.64
C GLY A 229 2.37 -30.48 22.37
N ARG A 230 1.98 -31.68 21.93
CA ARG A 230 2.53 -32.94 22.43
C ARG A 230 3.10 -33.72 21.26
N ASN A 231 4.31 -34.24 21.41
CA ASN A 231 4.94 -35.14 20.46
C ASN A 231 4.34 -36.56 20.59
N GLU A 232 4.58 -37.41 19.60
CA GLU A 232 4.12 -38.81 19.61
C GLU A 232 4.69 -39.62 20.79
N ASP A 233 5.88 -39.27 21.28
CA ASP A 233 6.52 -39.86 22.45
C ASP A 233 5.93 -39.38 23.80
N GLY A 234 4.91 -38.52 23.74
CA GLY A 234 4.22 -37.96 24.89
C GLY A 234 4.92 -36.77 25.55
N SER A 235 6.08 -36.32 25.06
CA SER A 235 6.76 -35.10 25.49
C SER A 235 6.02 -33.84 25.02
N PHE A 236 6.17 -32.74 25.75
CA PHE A 236 5.53 -31.47 25.42
C PHE A 236 6.49 -30.55 24.68
N PHE A 237 5.98 -29.75 23.76
CA PHE A 237 6.75 -28.69 23.10
C PHE A 237 5.95 -27.40 23.04
N VAL A 238 6.62 -26.26 23.05
CA VAL A 238 5.97 -24.96 22.84
C VAL A 238 5.88 -24.67 21.35
N LYS A 239 4.68 -24.39 20.83
CA LYS A 239 4.48 -24.04 19.42
C LYS A 239 5.03 -22.62 19.15
N LYS A 240 5.97 -22.48 18.22
CA LYS A 240 6.51 -21.18 17.77
C LYS A 240 5.45 -20.39 16.98
N LEU A 241 5.27 -19.11 17.31
CA LEU A 241 4.22 -18.23 16.75
C LEU A 241 4.46 -17.84 15.28
N GLU A 242 5.72 -17.68 14.84
CA GLU A 242 6.07 -17.10 13.53
C GLU A 242 5.67 -18.00 12.33
N GLN A 243 5.61 -19.32 12.49
CA GLN A 243 5.18 -20.24 11.42
C GLN A 243 3.67 -20.16 11.10
N ALA A 244 2.88 -19.54 11.98
CA ALA A 244 1.44 -19.39 11.81
C ALA A 244 1.04 -18.12 11.04
N GLU A 245 1.84 -17.04 11.14
CA GLU A 245 1.54 -15.74 10.51
C GLU A 245 1.70 -15.80 8.98
N VAL A 246 2.79 -16.38 8.48
CA VAL A 246 3.14 -16.39 7.04
C VAL A 246 2.10 -17.15 6.19
N LYS A 247 1.56 -18.25 6.70
CA LYS A 247 0.62 -19.10 5.94
C LYS A 247 -0.83 -18.64 5.97
N ALA A 248 -1.21 -17.79 6.94
CA ALA A 248 -2.57 -17.26 7.03
C ALA A 248 -2.83 -16.19 5.95
N THR A 249 -1.82 -15.39 5.61
CA THR A 249 -1.89 -14.36 4.56
C THR A 249 -1.91 -14.92 3.13
N GLU A 250 -1.35 -16.11 2.89
CA GLU A 250 -1.25 -16.70 1.54
C GLU A 250 -2.51 -17.45 1.08
N SER A 251 -3.37 -17.91 1.98
CA SER A 251 -4.36 -18.96 1.65
C SER A 251 -5.75 -18.49 1.19
N GLY A 252 -6.09 -17.20 1.32
CA GLY A 252 -7.31 -16.56 0.81
C GLY A 252 -8.67 -17.08 1.31
N SER A 253 -8.76 -18.26 1.95
CA SER A 253 -10.00 -18.85 2.46
C SER A 253 -9.76 -19.63 3.75
N ARG A 254 -10.65 -19.46 4.73
CA ARG A 254 -10.67 -20.24 5.97
C ARG A 254 -10.76 -21.76 5.71
N ASP A 255 -11.33 -22.17 4.58
CA ASP A 255 -11.54 -23.58 4.26
C ASP A 255 -10.37 -24.25 3.52
N SER A 256 -9.47 -23.49 2.91
CA SER A 256 -8.21 -24.00 2.34
C SER A 256 -7.13 -24.24 3.42
N LEU A 257 -7.34 -23.69 4.61
CA LEU A 257 -6.49 -23.89 5.77
C LEU A 257 -6.71 -25.27 6.40
N SER A 258 -5.63 -25.94 6.78
CA SER A 258 -5.70 -27.13 7.65
C SER A 258 -6.35 -26.75 9.00
N PRO A 259 -6.95 -27.71 9.72
CA PRO A 259 -7.49 -27.45 11.05
C PRO A 259 -6.51 -26.74 12.01
N GLU A 260 -5.21 -27.04 11.92
CA GLU A 260 -4.16 -26.35 12.68
C GLU A 260 -3.93 -24.90 12.24
N GLN A 261 -4.06 -24.61 10.95
CA GLN A 261 -3.86 -23.26 10.39
C GLN A 261 -5.08 -22.36 10.66
N ARG A 262 -6.30 -22.91 10.61
CA ARG A 262 -7.55 -22.18 10.98
C ARG A 262 -7.48 -21.69 12.42
N TRP A 263 -7.05 -22.57 13.31
CA TRP A 263 -6.87 -22.24 14.72
C TRP A 263 -5.81 -21.16 14.96
N ALA A 264 -4.74 -21.14 14.16
CA ALA A 264 -3.67 -20.17 14.29
C ALA A 264 -4.06 -18.77 13.74
N ALA A 265 -4.85 -18.74 12.67
CA ALA A 265 -5.50 -17.53 12.16
C ALA A 265 -6.48 -16.96 13.20
N ASP A 266 -7.37 -17.77 13.77
CA ASP A 266 -8.33 -17.36 14.82
C ASP A 266 -7.64 -16.76 16.06
N ARG A 267 -6.42 -17.22 16.37
CA ARG A 267 -5.64 -16.73 17.52
C ARG A 267 -4.98 -15.38 17.28
N LEU A 268 -4.52 -15.08 16.05
CA LEU A 268 -3.93 -13.78 15.69
C LEU A 268 -4.99 -12.66 15.74
N VAL A 269 -6.22 -13.00 15.39
CA VAL A 269 -7.38 -12.11 15.39
C VAL A 269 -7.72 -11.59 16.79
N HIS A 270 -7.46 -12.38 17.84
CA HIS A 270 -7.81 -12.03 19.23
C HIS A 270 -6.69 -11.33 20.03
N MET A 271 -5.46 -11.17 19.49
CA MET A 271 -4.32 -10.64 20.25
C MET A 271 -3.93 -9.18 19.95
N ARG A 272 -4.54 -8.52 18.94
CA ARG A 272 -4.29 -7.10 18.63
C ARG A 272 -5.59 -6.30 18.48
N PRO A 273 -5.75 -5.16 19.18
CA PRO A 273 -6.78 -4.18 18.84
C PRO A 273 -6.65 -3.79 17.36
N GLY A 274 -7.75 -3.85 16.60
CA GLY A 274 -7.79 -3.54 15.16
C GLY A 274 -7.63 -4.69 14.17
N ILE A 275 -7.28 -5.93 14.60
CA ILE A 275 -7.28 -7.09 13.69
C ILE A 275 -8.66 -7.76 13.60
N GLN A 276 -9.43 -7.77 14.69
CA GLN A 276 -10.80 -8.33 14.66
C GLN A 276 -11.68 -7.63 13.62
N SER A 277 -11.66 -6.30 13.56
CA SER A 277 -12.40 -5.54 12.53
C SER A 277 -11.95 -5.91 11.11
N ARG A 278 -10.64 -6.02 10.84
CA ARG A 278 -10.12 -6.40 9.52
C ARG A 278 -10.45 -7.85 9.15
N TYR A 279 -10.48 -8.73 10.14
CA TYR A 279 -10.88 -10.13 9.95
C TYR A 279 -12.39 -10.23 9.71
N ASP A 280 -13.21 -9.50 10.46
CA ASP A 280 -14.66 -9.48 10.27
C ASP A 280 -15.04 -8.81 8.94
N ASP A 281 -14.28 -7.79 8.49
CA ASP A 281 -14.41 -7.20 7.15
C ASP A 281 -14.03 -8.21 6.05
N ALA A 282 -12.98 -9.01 6.25
CA ALA A 282 -12.54 -10.05 5.31
C ALA A 282 -13.46 -11.29 5.32
N ASP A 283 -14.06 -11.63 6.47
CA ASP A 283 -14.92 -12.81 6.67
C ASP A 283 -16.40 -12.52 6.36
N GLY A 284 -16.81 -11.25 6.40
CA GLY A 284 -18.15 -10.79 6.07
C GLY A 284 -18.67 -11.28 4.70
N PRO A 285 -17.89 -11.18 3.60
CA PRO A 285 -18.25 -11.76 2.31
C PRO A 285 -18.54 -13.26 2.35
N PHE A 286 -17.80 -14.02 3.17
CA PHE A 286 -17.95 -15.47 3.29
C PHE A 286 -19.08 -15.88 4.25
N ALA A 287 -19.61 -14.96 5.06
CA ALA A 287 -20.74 -15.26 5.95
C ALA A 287 -22.00 -15.67 5.16
N ILE A 288 -22.23 -15.04 4.00
CA ILE A 288 -23.33 -15.38 3.09
C ILE A 288 -23.10 -16.75 2.46
N GLU A 289 -21.90 -17.01 1.93
CA GLU A 289 -21.56 -18.28 1.30
C GLU A 289 -21.70 -19.47 2.28
N ARG A 290 -21.25 -19.30 3.52
CA ARG A 290 -21.42 -20.32 4.57
C ARG A 290 -22.87 -20.56 4.92
N ALA A 291 -23.69 -19.51 4.94
CA ALA A 291 -25.11 -19.68 5.20
C ALA A 291 -25.83 -20.35 4.01
N ASP A 292 -25.47 -20.01 2.78
CA ASP A 292 -25.96 -20.68 1.56
C ASP A 292 -25.54 -22.16 1.52
N LYS A 293 -24.32 -22.49 1.97
CA LYS A 293 -23.86 -23.87 2.14
C LYS A 293 -24.73 -24.64 3.15
N LYS A 294 -24.98 -24.07 4.34
CA LYS A 294 -25.84 -24.68 5.36
C LYS A 294 -27.28 -24.89 4.87
N VAL A 295 -27.82 -23.95 4.09
CA VAL A 295 -29.14 -24.10 3.48
C VAL A 295 -29.14 -25.29 2.52
N ARG A 296 -28.13 -25.42 1.66
CA ARG A 296 -28.00 -26.57 0.75
C ARG A 296 -27.89 -27.90 1.50
N GLU A 297 -27.05 -27.96 2.52
CA GLU A 297 -26.89 -29.16 3.38
C GLU A 297 -28.22 -29.55 4.03
N ALA A 298 -28.96 -28.59 4.60
CA ALA A 298 -30.27 -28.85 5.18
C ALA A 298 -31.35 -29.23 4.15
N GLU A 299 -31.27 -28.74 2.91
CA GLU A 299 -32.14 -29.16 1.81
C GLU A 299 -31.86 -30.61 1.38
N GLU A 300 -30.59 -31.03 1.37
CA GLU A 300 -30.20 -32.43 1.10
C GLU A 300 -30.62 -33.37 2.23
N GLU A 301 -30.49 -32.95 3.49
CA GLU A 301 -30.98 -33.69 4.66
C GLU A 301 -32.50 -33.85 4.63
N LEU A 302 -33.24 -32.80 4.27
CA LEU A 302 -34.69 -32.86 4.10
C LEU A 302 -35.08 -33.86 3.01
N LYS A 303 -34.42 -33.81 1.85
CA LYS A 303 -34.66 -34.75 0.76
C LYS A 303 -34.40 -36.19 1.19
N THR A 304 -33.29 -36.44 1.88
CA THR A 304 -32.94 -37.77 2.41
C THR A 304 -33.98 -38.26 3.42
N ALA A 305 -34.48 -37.38 4.28
CA ALA A 305 -35.53 -37.70 5.24
C ALA A 305 -36.85 -38.03 4.53
N GLU A 306 -37.23 -37.30 3.48
CA GLU A 306 -38.42 -37.55 2.67
C GLU A 306 -38.33 -38.91 1.95
N ASP A 307 -37.17 -39.23 1.37
CA ASP A 307 -36.92 -40.53 0.71
C ASP A 307 -37.01 -41.72 1.68
N SER A 308 -36.69 -41.51 2.96
CA SER A 308 -36.78 -42.55 4.00
C SER A 308 -38.21 -42.87 4.46
N GLY A 309 -39.18 -41.97 4.20
CA GLY A 309 -40.55 -42.08 4.70
C GLY A 309 -40.71 -41.96 6.22
N ASN A 310 -39.66 -41.54 6.96
CA ASN A 310 -39.72 -41.39 8.41
C ASN A 310 -40.22 -39.99 8.83
N ASP A 311 -41.46 -39.91 9.32
CA ASP A 311 -42.11 -38.69 9.78
C ASP A 311 -41.35 -37.92 10.88
N ALA A 312 -40.54 -38.61 11.70
CA ALA A 312 -39.72 -37.94 12.71
C ALA A 312 -38.51 -37.24 12.07
N SER A 313 -37.82 -37.92 11.15
CA SER A 313 -36.69 -37.37 10.39
C SER A 313 -37.12 -36.20 9.52
N ILE A 314 -38.28 -36.30 8.84
CA ILE A 314 -38.81 -35.20 8.01
C ILE A 314 -39.11 -33.96 8.87
N ARG A 315 -39.63 -34.14 10.10
CA ARG A 315 -39.91 -33.02 11.00
C ARG A 315 -38.64 -32.33 11.49
N GLU A 316 -37.59 -33.09 11.82
CA GLU A 316 -36.32 -32.49 12.26
C GLU A 316 -35.62 -31.78 11.10
N ALA A 317 -35.54 -32.41 9.92
CA ALA A 317 -34.90 -31.79 8.76
C ALA A 317 -35.63 -30.51 8.29
N LYS A 318 -36.97 -30.45 8.39
CA LYS A 318 -37.72 -29.20 8.13
C LYS A 318 -37.37 -28.09 9.12
N LYS A 319 -37.13 -28.45 10.38
CA LYS A 319 -36.73 -27.49 11.42
C LYS A 319 -35.29 -27.01 11.20
N GLU A 320 -34.38 -27.89 10.83
CA GLU A 320 -32.99 -27.54 10.47
C GLU A 320 -32.95 -26.64 9.24
N LEU A 321 -33.73 -26.94 8.20
CA LEU A 321 -33.86 -26.08 7.02
C LEU A 321 -34.43 -24.69 7.35
N ALA A 322 -35.44 -24.62 8.23
CA ALA A 322 -35.97 -23.34 8.68
C ALA A 322 -34.90 -22.51 9.42
N GLN A 323 -34.14 -23.13 10.32
CA GLN A 323 -33.03 -22.49 11.04
C GLN A 323 -31.91 -22.05 10.08
N ALA A 324 -31.56 -22.87 9.09
CA ALA A 324 -30.54 -22.53 8.10
C ALA A 324 -30.97 -21.33 7.24
N ARG A 325 -32.25 -21.28 6.82
CA ARG A 325 -32.82 -20.15 6.08
C ARG A 325 -32.88 -18.87 6.91
N GLU A 326 -33.23 -18.97 8.20
CA GLU A 326 -33.18 -17.84 9.12
C GLU A 326 -31.75 -17.31 9.27
N HIS A 327 -30.77 -18.19 9.53
CA HIS A 327 -29.36 -17.80 9.59
C HIS A 327 -28.85 -17.14 8.31
N ARG A 328 -29.28 -17.64 7.13
CA ARG A 328 -28.95 -17.06 5.84
C ARG A 328 -29.57 -15.68 5.65
N ALA A 329 -30.81 -15.49 6.09
CA ALA A 329 -31.48 -14.20 6.04
C ALA A 329 -30.82 -13.16 6.98
N GLU A 330 -30.27 -13.60 8.12
CA GLU A 330 -29.53 -12.74 9.05
C GLU A 330 -28.09 -12.41 8.62
N ALA A 331 -27.46 -13.25 7.79
CA ALA A 331 -26.04 -13.12 7.45
C ALA A 331 -25.67 -11.74 6.87
N PRO A 332 -26.43 -11.14 5.93
CA PRO A 332 -26.17 -9.79 5.45
C PRO A 332 -26.21 -8.71 6.54
N VAL A 333 -27.10 -8.87 7.54
CA VAL A 333 -27.21 -7.92 8.67
C VAL A 333 -25.94 -7.98 9.52
N LYS A 334 -25.46 -9.18 9.86
CA LYS A 334 -24.22 -9.36 10.64
C LYS A 334 -22.99 -8.83 9.90
N ALA A 335 -22.92 -9.07 8.59
CA ALA A 335 -21.83 -8.53 7.76
C ALA A 335 -21.84 -6.99 7.72
N ALA A 336 -23.02 -6.37 7.61
CA ALA A 336 -23.15 -4.92 7.67
C ALA A 336 -22.80 -4.36 9.06
N GLU A 337 -23.17 -5.05 10.15
CA GLU A 337 -22.83 -4.65 11.52
C GLU A 337 -21.32 -4.72 11.79
N ALA A 338 -20.63 -5.72 11.23
CA ALA A 338 -19.18 -5.82 11.27
C ALA A 338 -18.51 -4.61 10.59
N LYS A 339 -18.95 -4.26 9.37
CA LYS A 339 -18.47 -3.07 8.65
C LYS A 339 -18.70 -1.77 9.44
N LEU A 340 -19.85 -1.67 10.12
CA LEU A 340 -20.13 -0.51 10.98
C LEU A 340 -19.19 -0.45 12.19
N ALA A 341 -18.88 -1.59 12.81
CA ALA A 341 -17.89 -1.65 13.89
C ALA A 341 -16.51 -1.22 13.41
N ALA A 342 -16.07 -1.72 12.24
CA ALA A 342 -14.81 -1.34 11.60
C ALA A 342 -14.74 0.16 11.30
N ALA A 343 -15.80 0.74 10.72
CA ALA A 343 -15.86 2.17 10.43
C ALA A 343 -15.78 3.03 11.70
N ARG A 344 -16.41 2.61 12.79
CA ARG A 344 -16.33 3.32 14.09
C ARG A 344 -14.94 3.24 14.70
N GLU A 345 -14.29 2.08 14.63
CA GLU A 345 -12.90 1.94 15.07
C GLU A 345 -11.95 2.82 14.25
N ALA A 346 -12.12 2.87 12.93
CA ALA A 346 -11.37 3.76 12.05
C ALA A 346 -11.59 5.25 12.40
N GLN A 347 -12.82 5.63 12.75
CA GLN A 347 -13.15 6.98 13.21
C GLN A 347 -12.44 7.34 14.52
N GLU A 348 -12.41 6.42 15.49
CA GLU A 348 -11.66 6.60 16.75
C GLU A 348 -10.15 6.67 16.52
N GLY A 349 -9.63 5.86 15.60
CA GLY A 349 -8.23 5.88 15.15
C GLY A 349 -7.84 7.21 14.50
N ALA A 350 -8.72 7.78 13.67
CA ALA A 350 -8.50 9.08 13.05
C ALA A 350 -8.39 10.22 14.07
N VAL A 351 -9.14 10.15 15.17
CA VAL A 351 -9.07 11.14 16.25
C VAL A 351 -7.79 11.01 17.07
N THR A 352 -7.29 9.78 17.28
CA THR A 352 -6.10 9.51 18.10
C THR A 352 -4.78 9.70 17.35
N SER A 353 -4.77 9.52 16.02
CA SER A 353 -3.59 9.71 15.15
C SER A 353 -3.11 11.18 15.03
N ARG A 354 -3.89 12.13 15.56
CA ARG A 354 -3.65 13.59 15.56
C ARG A 354 -2.22 14.06 15.84
N ARG A 355 -1.45 13.31 16.64
CA ARG A 355 -0.14 13.75 17.13
C ARG A 355 1.05 13.16 16.36
N TYR A 356 0.90 11.96 15.80
CA TYR A 356 2.04 11.23 15.25
C TYR A 356 2.37 11.64 13.82
N ALA A 357 1.37 11.98 13.02
CA ALA A 357 1.55 12.30 11.61
C ALA A 357 2.15 13.71 11.37
N ALA A 358 1.81 14.70 12.19
CA ALA A 358 2.34 16.07 12.05
C ALA A 358 3.81 16.20 12.52
N GLU A 359 4.21 15.38 13.50
CA GLU A 359 5.57 15.42 14.08
C GLU A 359 6.61 14.59 13.29
N SER A 360 6.19 13.78 12.32
CA SER A 360 7.05 12.82 11.60
C SER A 360 7.36 13.17 10.14
N ASP A 361 6.79 14.25 9.59
CA ASP A 361 6.97 14.62 8.18
C ASP A 361 8.30 15.41 7.97
N PRO A 362 9.31 14.86 7.24
CA PRO A 362 10.65 15.44 7.17
C PRO A 362 10.74 16.83 6.53
N TRP A 363 9.79 17.20 5.66
CA TRP A 363 9.76 18.54 5.04
C TRP A 363 9.30 19.65 6.00
N MET A 364 8.73 19.30 7.17
CA MET A 364 8.28 20.24 8.19
C MET A 364 9.35 20.55 9.24
N ALA A 365 10.53 19.92 9.15
CA ALA A 365 11.62 20.09 10.12
C ALA A 365 12.11 21.55 10.21
N ASP A 366 12.01 22.30 9.10
CA ASP A 366 12.43 23.70 9.00
C ASP A 366 11.25 24.69 8.99
N ALA A 367 10.01 24.20 9.02
CA ALA A 367 8.81 25.04 9.03
C ALA A 367 8.55 25.61 10.44
N ASP A 368 7.95 26.81 10.51
CA ASP A 368 7.49 27.39 11.77
C ASP A 368 6.61 26.37 12.53
N PRO A 369 6.99 25.96 13.76
CA PRO A 369 6.24 24.98 14.56
C PRO A 369 4.75 25.30 14.71
N LYS A 370 4.36 26.58 14.63
CA LYS A 370 2.96 26.99 14.64
C LYS A 370 2.23 26.53 13.37
N ARG A 371 2.82 26.72 12.19
CA ARG A 371 2.25 26.30 10.90
C ARG A 371 2.16 24.77 10.79
N VAL A 372 3.17 24.06 11.30
CA VAL A 372 3.16 22.59 11.36
C VAL A 372 1.97 22.09 12.19
N ARG A 373 1.69 22.75 13.32
CA ARG A 373 0.56 22.42 14.17
C ARG A 373 -0.78 22.69 13.48
N GLU A 374 -0.93 23.86 12.86
CA GLU A 374 -2.16 24.24 12.14
C GLU A 374 -2.46 23.27 10.99
N ALA A 375 -1.46 22.96 10.14
CA ALA A 375 -1.62 22.00 9.04
C ALA A 375 -1.92 20.57 9.55
N GLY A 376 -1.30 20.16 10.67
CA GLY A 376 -1.59 18.88 11.32
C GLY A 376 -3.02 18.81 11.88
N GLU A 377 -3.52 19.90 12.46
CA GLU A 377 -4.89 20.03 12.96
C GLU A 377 -5.91 19.96 11.82
N ASP A 378 -5.65 20.64 10.70
CA ASP A 378 -6.52 20.62 9.53
C ASP A 378 -6.56 19.25 8.85
N ALA A 379 -5.40 18.60 8.66
CA ALA A 379 -5.33 17.26 8.09
C ALA A 379 -6.01 16.21 9.00
N ALA A 380 -5.96 16.38 10.32
CA ALA A 380 -6.69 15.52 11.23
C ALA A 380 -8.20 15.79 11.21
N LEU A 381 -8.59 17.04 10.98
CA LEU A 381 -10.00 17.42 10.85
C LEU A 381 -10.60 16.88 9.54
N ALA A 382 -9.84 16.90 8.43
CA ALA A 382 -10.19 16.25 7.17
C ALA A 382 -10.52 14.77 7.37
N ARG A 383 -9.58 14.02 7.97
CA ARG A 383 -9.75 12.58 8.26
C ARG A 383 -10.96 12.31 9.15
N LYS A 384 -11.25 13.19 10.10
CA LYS A 384 -12.43 13.08 10.97
C LYS A 384 -13.74 13.17 10.17
N TYR A 385 -13.83 14.11 9.21
CA TYR A 385 -15.03 14.26 8.38
C TYR A 385 -15.22 13.06 7.45
N THR A 386 -14.16 12.60 6.79
CA THR A 386 -14.20 11.39 5.94
C THR A 386 -14.60 10.15 6.75
N ALA A 387 -14.00 9.93 7.92
CA ALA A 387 -14.35 8.80 8.77
C ALA A 387 -15.80 8.89 9.29
N ALA A 388 -16.31 10.10 9.55
CA ALA A 388 -17.71 10.29 9.92
C ALA A 388 -18.66 9.92 8.76
N ALA A 389 -18.33 10.27 7.52
CA ALA A 389 -19.11 9.88 6.35
C ALA A 389 -19.12 8.35 6.15
N GLN A 390 -17.98 7.68 6.35
CA GLN A 390 -17.86 6.21 6.28
C GLN A 390 -18.73 5.51 7.33
N VAL A 391 -18.76 6.02 8.57
CA VAL A 391 -19.65 5.48 9.60
C VAL A 391 -21.12 5.60 9.18
N LYS A 392 -21.52 6.74 8.62
CA LYS A 392 -22.91 6.93 8.15
C LYS A 392 -23.27 6.04 6.97
N GLU A 393 -22.32 5.76 6.09
CA GLU A 393 -22.51 4.80 4.99
C GLU A 393 -22.71 3.38 5.52
N ALA A 394 -21.91 2.96 6.50
CA ALA A 394 -22.08 1.66 7.15
C ALA A 394 -23.41 1.57 7.95
N GLU A 395 -23.86 2.66 8.59
CA GLU A 395 -25.19 2.71 9.24
C GLU A 395 -26.33 2.53 8.22
N LEU A 396 -26.19 3.09 7.02
CA LEU A 396 -27.14 2.90 5.92
C LEU A 396 -27.16 1.45 5.42
N ASP A 397 -26.00 0.81 5.30
CA ASP A 397 -25.90 -0.60 4.90
C ASP A 397 -26.59 -1.52 5.90
N VAL A 398 -26.40 -1.30 7.21
CA VAL A 398 -27.11 -2.04 8.27
C VAL A 398 -28.63 -1.83 8.16
N ALA A 399 -29.07 -0.58 7.91
CA ALA A 399 -30.49 -0.29 7.76
C ALA A 399 -31.10 -1.00 6.53
N LYS A 400 -30.40 -1.02 5.40
CA LYS A 400 -30.83 -1.72 4.18
C LYS A 400 -30.88 -3.23 4.39
N ALA A 401 -29.85 -3.82 4.98
CA ALA A 401 -29.82 -5.25 5.28
C ALA A 401 -30.98 -5.66 6.20
N ARG A 402 -31.31 -4.86 7.23
CA ARG A 402 -32.45 -5.12 8.11
C ARG A 402 -33.80 -4.97 7.41
N ARG A 403 -33.95 -3.99 6.50
CA ARG A 403 -35.14 -3.86 5.64
C ARG A 403 -35.32 -5.11 4.79
N ASP A 404 -34.26 -5.56 4.13
CA ASP A 404 -34.32 -6.71 3.22
C ASP A 404 -34.62 -8.01 3.99
N HIS A 405 -34.05 -8.18 5.18
CA HIS A 405 -34.39 -9.25 6.10
C HIS A 405 -35.88 -9.23 6.49
N ALA A 406 -36.41 -8.07 6.90
CA ALA A 406 -37.82 -7.92 7.24
C ALA A 406 -38.74 -8.19 6.04
N ALA A 407 -38.35 -7.74 4.83
CA ALA A 407 -39.09 -8.01 3.59
C ALA A 407 -39.14 -9.51 3.26
N ALA A 408 -38.03 -10.24 3.46
CA ALA A 408 -38.00 -11.69 3.30
C ALA A 408 -38.94 -12.39 4.30
N ARG A 409 -38.97 -11.94 5.56
CA ARG A 409 -39.90 -12.46 6.57
C ARG A 409 -41.37 -12.17 6.24
N VAL A 410 -41.68 -11.02 5.62
CA VAL A 410 -43.05 -10.74 5.14
C VAL A 410 -43.48 -11.81 4.13
N LYS A 411 -42.62 -12.14 3.16
CA LYS A 411 -42.92 -13.17 2.14
C LYS A 411 -43.16 -14.54 2.75
N GLU A 412 -42.37 -14.95 3.75
CA GLU A 412 -42.57 -16.24 4.42
C GLU A 412 -43.86 -16.25 5.25
N ALA A 413 -44.17 -15.16 5.97
CA ALA A 413 -45.42 -15.05 6.72
C ALA A 413 -46.68 -15.05 5.80
N GLU A 414 -46.58 -14.46 4.60
CA GLU A 414 -47.65 -14.54 3.59
C GLU A 414 -47.86 -15.98 3.12
N LYS A 415 -46.78 -16.73 2.89
CA LYS A 415 -46.83 -18.14 2.53
C LYS A 415 -47.41 -19.01 3.64
N ASP A 416 -47.05 -18.76 4.90
CA ASP A 416 -47.60 -19.45 6.07
C ASP A 416 -49.11 -19.20 6.20
N LEU A 417 -49.55 -17.97 5.94
CA LEU A 417 -50.97 -17.62 5.92
C LEU A 417 -51.72 -18.36 4.80
N ASP A 418 -51.17 -18.43 3.59
CA ASP A 418 -51.76 -19.16 2.48
C ASP A 418 -51.80 -20.69 2.74
N GLN A 419 -50.77 -21.23 3.41
CA GLN A 419 -50.76 -22.62 3.84
C GLN A 419 -51.80 -22.90 4.94
N ALA A 420 -51.99 -21.99 5.90
CA ALA A 420 -53.04 -22.11 6.91
C ALA A 420 -54.43 -22.12 6.27
N ARG A 421 -54.66 -21.22 5.29
CA ARG A 421 -55.91 -21.14 4.51
C ARG A 421 -56.21 -22.42 3.74
N THR A 422 -55.23 -22.93 2.99
CA THR A 422 -55.39 -24.14 2.18
C THR A 422 -55.58 -25.41 3.01
N SER A 423 -54.94 -25.50 4.18
CA SER A 423 -55.08 -26.62 5.11
C SER A 423 -56.32 -26.56 6.02
N ARG A 424 -57.18 -25.53 5.87
CA ARG A 424 -58.36 -25.27 6.71
C ARG A 424 -58.03 -25.21 8.21
N ARG A 425 -56.82 -24.78 8.57
CA ARG A 425 -56.43 -24.49 9.95
C ARG A 425 -56.87 -23.06 10.31
N SER A 426 -56.97 -22.74 11.61
CA SER A 426 -57.20 -21.35 12.05
C SER A 426 -56.09 -20.45 11.48
N THR A 427 -56.50 -19.32 10.91
CA THR A 427 -55.61 -18.31 10.30
C THR A 427 -55.20 -17.22 11.28
N ASP A 428 -55.85 -17.12 12.44
CA ASP A 428 -55.71 -15.99 13.37
C ASP A 428 -54.25 -15.74 13.76
N LYS A 429 -53.50 -16.82 14.03
CA LYS A 429 -52.08 -16.72 14.36
C LYS A 429 -51.24 -16.23 13.17
N ALA A 430 -51.44 -16.80 11.99
CA ALA A 430 -50.68 -16.43 10.80
C ALA A 430 -50.97 -14.96 10.36
N GLU A 431 -52.20 -14.50 10.52
CA GLU A 431 -52.57 -13.09 10.28
C GLU A 431 -51.92 -12.14 11.29
N ALA A 432 -51.87 -12.52 12.57
CA ALA A 432 -51.17 -11.75 13.60
C ALA A 432 -49.65 -11.70 13.35
N ASP A 433 -49.04 -12.83 13.00
CA ASP A 433 -47.61 -12.92 12.67
C ASP A 433 -47.27 -12.06 11.44
N LEU A 434 -48.08 -12.14 10.38
CA LEU A 434 -47.92 -11.31 9.18
C LEU A 434 -48.05 -9.81 9.49
N ALA A 435 -49.03 -9.42 10.32
CA ALA A 435 -49.20 -8.03 10.73
C ALA A 435 -47.99 -7.51 11.53
N ALA A 436 -47.44 -8.32 12.42
CA ALA A 436 -46.24 -7.99 13.19
C ALA A 436 -45.01 -7.78 12.28
N VAL A 437 -44.77 -8.69 11.33
CA VAL A 437 -43.62 -8.60 10.41
C VAL A 437 -43.77 -7.45 9.42
N ARG A 438 -44.98 -7.14 8.94
CA ARG A 438 -45.24 -5.95 8.10
C ARG A 438 -44.92 -4.64 8.83
N LYS A 439 -45.23 -4.57 10.13
CA LYS A 439 -44.85 -3.43 10.97
C LYS A 439 -43.33 -3.31 11.10
N GLU A 440 -42.63 -4.42 11.35
CA GLU A 440 -41.16 -4.46 11.41
C GLU A 440 -40.52 -3.98 10.09
N HIS A 441 -41.07 -4.41 8.95
CA HIS A 441 -40.63 -3.95 7.63
C HIS A 441 -40.81 -2.44 7.45
N ALA A 442 -41.98 -1.89 7.81
CA ALA A 442 -42.22 -0.45 7.74
C ALA A 442 -41.27 0.37 8.65
N ASP A 443 -41.00 -0.13 9.85
CA ASP A 443 -40.03 0.48 10.77
C ASP A 443 -38.60 0.43 10.19
N ALA A 444 -38.23 -0.66 9.52
CA ALA A 444 -36.94 -0.79 8.84
C ALA A 444 -36.81 0.16 7.63
N GLU A 445 -37.86 0.33 6.82
CA GLU A 445 -37.89 1.33 5.73
C GLU A 445 -37.71 2.76 6.26
N ALA A 446 -38.37 3.09 7.38
CA ALA A 446 -38.21 4.40 8.01
C ALA A 446 -36.77 4.63 8.52
N ARG A 447 -36.08 3.58 8.98
CA ARG A 447 -34.65 3.65 9.37
C ARG A 447 -33.75 3.89 8.17
N VAL A 448 -34.00 3.24 7.02
CA VAL A 448 -33.25 3.48 5.77
C VAL A 448 -33.33 4.96 5.38
N LYS A 449 -34.54 5.53 5.33
CA LYS A 449 -34.73 6.96 4.97
C LYS A 449 -33.98 7.92 5.90
N ARG A 450 -33.93 7.62 7.21
CA ARG A 450 -33.16 8.43 8.18
C ARG A 450 -31.65 8.29 7.96
N ALA A 451 -31.16 7.07 7.72
CA ALA A 451 -29.75 6.81 7.47
C ALA A 451 -29.26 7.46 6.15
N GLU A 452 -30.10 7.48 5.11
CA GLU A 452 -29.81 8.21 3.85
C GLU A 452 -29.67 9.72 4.10
N ALA A 453 -30.60 10.32 4.84
CA ALA A 453 -30.53 11.74 5.19
C ALA A 453 -29.30 12.10 6.04
N ASP A 454 -28.92 11.22 6.98
CA ASP A 454 -27.72 11.35 7.81
C ASP A 454 -26.43 11.27 6.98
N LEU A 455 -26.35 10.32 6.03
CA LEU A 455 -25.22 10.18 5.11
C LEU A 455 -25.07 11.41 4.22
N ASP A 456 -26.16 11.90 3.65
CA ASP A 456 -26.15 13.12 2.83
C ASP A 456 -25.68 14.33 3.64
N ALA A 457 -26.09 14.44 4.90
CA ALA A 457 -25.63 15.51 5.80
C ALA A 457 -24.12 15.38 6.10
N ALA A 458 -23.61 14.17 6.33
CA ALA A 458 -22.19 13.93 6.56
C ALA A 458 -21.34 14.25 5.33
N ARG A 459 -21.77 13.83 4.12
CA ARG A 459 -21.09 14.13 2.86
C ARG A 459 -21.06 15.63 2.54
N ARG A 460 -22.15 16.36 2.82
CA ARG A 460 -22.16 17.82 2.72
C ARG A 460 -21.15 18.46 3.68
N ALA A 461 -21.09 18.00 4.93
CA ALA A 461 -20.12 18.53 5.90
C ALA A 461 -18.67 18.25 5.50
N GLU A 462 -18.38 17.09 4.93
CA GLU A 462 -17.07 16.75 4.35
C GLU A 462 -16.73 17.65 3.16
N ALA A 463 -17.66 17.83 2.21
CA ALA A 463 -17.45 18.69 1.05
C ALA A 463 -17.20 20.16 1.45
N ASP A 464 -17.99 20.69 2.39
CA ASP A 464 -17.83 22.04 2.92
C ASP A 464 -16.48 22.21 3.62
N PHE A 465 -16.01 21.19 4.35
CA PHE A 465 -14.70 21.21 4.97
C PHE A 465 -13.58 21.22 3.93
N ASN A 466 -13.65 20.32 2.94
CA ASN A 466 -12.65 20.22 1.88
C ASN A 466 -12.57 21.50 1.03
N ALA A 467 -13.71 22.14 0.76
CA ALA A 467 -13.74 23.43 0.06
C ALA A 467 -13.02 24.53 0.84
N LYS A 468 -13.25 24.62 2.15
CA LYS A 468 -12.56 25.59 3.03
C LYS A 468 -11.07 25.28 3.14
N TYR A 469 -10.71 24.01 3.25
CA TYR A 469 -9.32 23.57 3.29
C TYR A 469 -8.58 23.94 2.00
N ALA A 470 -9.16 23.66 0.83
CA ALA A 470 -8.59 24.03 -0.46
C ALA A 470 -8.48 25.55 -0.66
N GLU A 471 -9.39 26.34 -0.09
CA GLU A 471 -9.28 27.80 -0.07
C GLU A 471 -8.10 28.27 0.82
N ALA A 472 -7.98 27.71 2.03
CA ALA A 472 -6.88 28.02 2.95
C ALA A 472 -5.51 27.62 2.35
N GLU A 473 -5.43 26.47 1.69
CA GLU A 473 -4.22 25.99 1.04
C GLU A 473 -3.83 26.91 -0.13
N ARG A 474 -4.80 27.32 -0.96
CA ARG A 474 -4.58 28.32 -2.03
C ARG A 474 -4.08 29.65 -1.47
N ALA A 475 -4.65 30.12 -0.37
CA ALA A 475 -4.20 31.34 0.30
C ALA A 475 -2.76 31.19 0.84
N HIS A 476 -2.43 30.05 1.43
CA HIS A 476 -1.08 29.75 1.93
C HIS A 476 -0.04 29.72 0.80
N ARG A 477 -0.37 29.08 -0.33
CA ARG A 477 0.50 29.05 -1.53
C ARG A 477 0.71 30.43 -2.12
N ALA A 478 -0.35 31.24 -2.18
CA ALA A 478 -0.25 32.61 -2.65
C ALA A 478 0.70 33.43 -1.75
N ALA A 479 0.62 33.25 -0.43
CA ALA A 479 1.53 33.89 0.51
C ALA A 479 2.98 33.42 0.36
N ALA A 480 3.22 32.11 0.27
CA ALA A 480 4.57 31.57 0.08
C ALA A 480 5.21 32.06 -1.24
N ARG A 481 4.43 32.08 -2.32
CA ARG A 481 4.87 32.61 -3.62
C ARG A 481 5.22 34.10 -3.55
N HIS A 482 4.50 34.88 -2.74
CA HIS A 482 4.81 36.29 -2.54
C HIS A 482 6.18 36.48 -1.88
N ASP A 483 6.47 35.71 -0.83
CA ASP A 483 7.75 35.76 -0.11
C ASP A 483 8.93 35.36 -1.02
N ASP A 484 8.73 34.33 -1.86
CA ASP A 484 9.74 33.88 -2.84
C ASP A 484 10.01 34.94 -3.91
N LEU A 485 8.96 35.58 -4.45
CA LEU A 485 9.08 36.65 -5.44
C LEU A 485 9.77 37.89 -4.86
N GLU A 486 9.50 38.24 -3.60
CA GLU A 486 10.26 39.31 -2.92
C GLU A 486 11.74 38.96 -2.78
N ALA A 487 12.06 37.71 -2.44
CA ALA A 487 13.45 37.25 -2.36
C ALA A 487 14.14 37.24 -3.74
N GLU A 488 13.40 36.93 -4.81
CA GLU A 488 13.90 37.03 -6.19
C GLU A 488 14.14 38.48 -6.63
N ILE A 489 13.23 39.40 -6.30
CA ILE A 489 13.43 40.84 -6.54
C ILE A 489 14.69 41.32 -5.83
N ARG A 490 14.87 41.01 -4.54
CA ARG A 490 16.07 41.40 -3.78
C ARG A 490 17.36 40.87 -4.42
N ARG A 491 17.35 39.62 -4.90
CA ARG A 491 18.49 39.03 -5.63
C ARG A 491 18.74 39.76 -6.95
N ALA A 492 17.71 40.07 -7.72
CA ALA A 492 17.84 40.79 -8.98
C ALA A 492 18.37 42.23 -8.79
N GLU A 493 17.87 42.94 -7.78
CA GLU A 493 18.36 44.27 -7.38
C GLU A 493 19.84 44.23 -7.00
N GLN A 494 20.28 43.20 -6.26
CA GLN A 494 21.69 43.00 -5.92
C GLN A 494 22.55 42.79 -7.18
N VAL A 495 22.12 41.93 -8.12
CA VAL A 495 22.84 41.68 -9.39
C VAL A 495 22.95 42.97 -10.22
N VAL A 496 21.89 43.79 -10.25
CA VAL A 496 21.93 45.11 -10.91
C VAL A 496 22.88 46.07 -10.20
N GLY A 497 22.93 46.05 -8.86
CA GLY A 497 23.90 46.79 -8.05
C GLY A 497 25.35 46.42 -8.40
N ASP A 498 25.66 45.13 -8.42
CA ASP A 498 26.98 44.60 -8.75
C ASP A 498 27.39 44.93 -10.20
N ALA A 499 26.47 44.81 -11.15
CA ALA A 499 26.71 45.20 -12.54
C ALA A 499 26.97 46.71 -12.70
N ARG A 500 26.28 47.57 -11.93
CA ARG A 500 26.56 49.02 -11.91
C ARG A 500 27.95 49.32 -11.34
N ALA A 501 28.36 48.61 -10.28
CA ALA A 501 29.68 48.75 -9.70
C ALA A 501 30.79 48.37 -10.70
N ARG A 502 30.64 47.22 -11.37
CA ARG A 502 31.55 46.78 -12.45
C ARG A 502 31.61 47.78 -13.59
N ARG A 503 30.47 48.36 -13.99
CA ARG A 503 30.44 49.39 -15.06
C ARG A 503 31.24 50.63 -14.66
N ALA A 504 31.07 51.08 -13.41
CA ALA A 504 31.80 52.24 -12.90
C ALA A 504 33.32 51.98 -12.83
N GLU A 505 33.72 50.75 -12.50
CA GLU A 505 35.13 50.32 -12.53
C GLU A 505 35.69 50.28 -13.96
N ALA A 506 35.01 49.60 -14.89
CA ALA A 506 35.42 49.54 -16.29
C ALA A 506 35.50 50.94 -16.94
N GLN A 507 34.63 51.87 -16.54
CA GLN A 507 34.72 53.26 -17.00
C GLN A 507 35.98 53.96 -16.46
N ARG A 508 36.33 53.76 -15.18
CA ARG A 508 37.57 54.30 -14.61
C ARG A 508 38.80 53.73 -15.30
N ASP A 509 38.80 52.44 -15.62
CA ASP A 509 39.89 51.78 -16.34
C ASP A 509 40.03 52.35 -17.76
N LEU A 510 38.90 52.60 -18.45
CA LEU A 510 38.89 53.25 -19.74
C LEU A 510 39.46 54.68 -19.68
N ASP A 511 39.09 55.45 -18.66
CA ASP A 511 39.58 56.81 -18.46
C ASP A 511 41.09 56.86 -18.13
N ALA A 512 41.60 55.82 -17.48
CA ALA A 512 43.01 55.68 -17.10
C ALA A 512 43.89 54.98 -18.18
N ALA A 513 43.30 54.37 -19.19
CA ALA A 513 44.02 53.54 -20.16
C ALA A 513 44.95 54.35 -21.07
N PRO A 514 46.21 53.93 -21.27
CA PRO A 514 47.09 54.53 -22.27
C PRO A 514 46.55 54.25 -23.69
N PRO A 515 46.94 55.05 -24.71
CA PRO A 515 46.40 54.92 -26.07
C PRO A 515 46.49 53.51 -26.68
N ALA A 516 47.53 52.75 -26.33
CA ALA A 516 47.72 51.39 -26.82
C ALA A 516 46.69 50.37 -26.27
N ASP A 517 46.15 50.61 -25.06
CA ASP A 517 45.23 49.68 -24.38
C ASP A 517 43.76 50.13 -24.43
N ARG A 518 43.50 51.35 -24.90
CA ARG A 518 42.16 51.96 -24.91
C ARG A 518 41.10 51.09 -25.61
N ALA A 519 41.43 50.49 -26.75
CA ALA A 519 40.49 49.63 -27.48
C ALA A 519 40.06 48.39 -26.66
N ARG A 520 40.95 47.84 -25.83
CA ARG A 520 40.64 46.71 -24.94
C ARG A 520 39.73 47.15 -23.79
N ALA A 521 40.00 48.32 -23.20
CA ALA A 521 39.16 48.90 -22.15
C ALA A 521 37.76 49.24 -22.67
N GLU A 522 37.64 49.76 -23.90
CA GLU A 522 36.34 50.01 -24.55
C GLU A 522 35.55 48.72 -24.78
N ALA A 523 36.21 47.63 -25.17
CA ALA A 523 35.57 46.33 -25.32
C ALA A 523 35.06 45.77 -23.97
N ALA A 524 35.87 45.87 -22.92
CA ALA A 524 35.49 45.45 -21.56
C ALA A 524 34.28 46.26 -21.04
N LEU A 525 34.25 47.58 -21.27
CA LEU A 525 33.10 48.41 -20.91
C LEU A 525 31.82 47.96 -21.64
N ARG A 526 31.90 47.64 -22.95
CA ARG A 526 30.73 47.15 -23.71
C ARG A 526 30.19 45.82 -23.19
N GLU A 527 31.07 44.90 -22.79
CA GLU A 527 30.67 43.62 -22.18
C GLU A 527 29.93 43.85 -20.86
N VAL A 528 30.47 44.70 -20.00
CA VAL A 528 29.82 45.04 -18.72
C VAL A 528 28.50 45.80 -18.91
N GLU A 529 28.38 46.63 -19.95
CA GLU A 529 27.11 47.28 -20.30
C GLU A 529 26.05 46.28 -20.79
N ALA A 530 26.46 45.23 -21.52
CA ALA A 530 25.57 44.14 -21.91
C ALA A 530 25.09 43.32 -20.69
N ASP A 531 25.99 43.02 -19.75
CA ASP A 531 25.66 42.38 -18.46
C ASP A 531 24.64 43.20 -17.67
N LEU A 532 24.85 44.52 -17.57
CA LEU A 532 23.93 45.43 -16.88
C LEU A 532 22.55 45.45 -17.56
N ALA A 533 22.48 45.41 -18.88
CA ALA A 533 21.22 45.33 -19.62
C ALA A 533 20.49 44.00 -19.36
N ALA A 534 21.21 42.87 -19.32
CA ALA A 534 20.65 41.56 -18.97
C ALA A 534 20.13 41.52 -17.53
N ALA A 535 20.89 42.07 -16.58
CA ALA A 535 20.51 42.16 -15.17
C ALA A 535 19.22 42.98 -14.98
N ARG A 536 19.11 44.14 -15.64
CA ARG A 536 17.89 44.97 -15.61
C ARG A 536 16.67 44.26 -16.20
N LYS A 537 16.87 43.42 -17.23
CA LYS A 537 15.79 42.62 -17.82
C LYS A 537 15.30 41.56 -16.83
N GLN A 538 16.19 40.95 -16.05
CA GLN A 538 15.81 40.01 -14.98
C GLN A 538 15.08 40.71 -13.84
N GLU A 539 15.58 41.87 -13.37
CA GLU A 539 14.92 42.70 -12.36
C GLU A 539 13.49 43.07 -12.79
N TRP A 540 13.33 43.55 -14.02
CA TRP A 540 12.00 43.89 -14.56
C TRP A 540 11.06 42.69 -14.61
N ARG A 541 11.55 41.49 -14.97
CA ARG A 541 10.74 40.26 -14.96
C ARG A 541 10.28 39.89 -13.55
N ALA A 542 11.19 39.88 -12.58
CA ALA A 542 10.86 39.57 -11.19
C ALA A 542 9.82 40.57 -10.63
N GLN A 543 9.97 41.86 -10.92
CA GLN A 543 9.00 42.90 -10.53
C GLN A 543 7.64 42.74 -11.22
N ALA A 544 7.62 42.39 -12.51
CA ALA A 544 6.38 42.16 -13.25
C ALA A 544 5.62 40.92 -12.73
N GLU A 545 6.35 39.84 -12.41
CA GLU A 545 5.75 38.63 -11.82
C GLU A 545 5.20 38.87 -10.42
N HIS A 546 5.92 39.64 -9.58
CA HIS A 546 5.43 40.08 -8.28
C HIS A 546 4.17 40.94 -8.40
N HIS A 547 4.14 41.89 -9.34
CA HIS A 547 2.96 42.73 -9.57
C HIS A 547 1.74 41.91 -10.01
N LEU A 548 1.93 40.92 -10.89
CA LEU A 548 0.86 40.01 -11.30
C LEU A 548 0.37 39.15 -10.13
N ALA A 549 1.28 38.66 -9.30
CA ALA A 549 0.94 37.90 -8.10
C ALA A 549 0.13 38.75 -7.09
N GLN A 550 0.49 40.02 -6.89
CA GLN A 550 -0.27 40.95 -6.04
C GLN A 550 -1.69 41.21 -6.52
N GLN A 551 -1.92 41.15 -7.84
CA GLN A 551 -3.25 41.31 -8.43
C GLN A 551 -4.08 40.02 -8.43
N GLY A 552 -3.54 38.91 -7.91
CA GLY A 552 -4.19 37.60 -7.97
C GLY A 552 -4.32 37.07 -9.40
N LEU A 553 -3.57 37.63 -10.36
CA LEU A 553 -3.60 37.19 -11.74
C LEU A 553 -2.60 36.05 -11.92
N PRO A 554 -2.98 34.96 -12.62
CA PRO A 554 -2.01 33.94 -12.99
C PRO A 554 -0.93 34.60 -13.86
N ALA A 555 0.34 34.29 -13.57
CA ALA A 555 1.46 34.77 -14.36
C ALA A 555 1.24 34.35 -15.82
N ARG A 556 0.88 35.32 -16.69
CA ARG A 556 0.87 35.08 -18.12
C ARG A 556 2.32 34.87 -18.53
N THR A 557 2.59 33.75 -19.17
CA THR A 557 3.85 33.47 -19.86
C THR A 557 4.06 34.50 -20.97
N ALA A 558 4.55 35.68 -20.60
CA ALA A 558 4.88 36.76 -21.53
C ALA A 558 6.22 36.46 -22.21
N ALA A 559 6.28 35.38 -23.00
CA ALA A 559 7.46 35.02 -23.78
C ALA A 559 7.22 34.10 -24.99
N SER A 560 5.99 33.88 -25.47
CA SER A 560 5.77 33.29 -26.80
C SER A 560 5.35 34.37 -27.79
N GLY A 561 6.33 34.94 -28.48
CA GLY A 561 6.09 35.58 -29.77
C GLY A 561 5.93 34.48 -30.81
N ASP A 562 4.73 33.95 -30.96
CA ASP A 562 4.35 33.19 -32.16
C ASP A 562 2.87 33.43 -32.46
N LYS A 563 2.60 33.80 -33.71
CA LYS A 563 1.26 34.00 -34.27
C LYS A 563 0.96 32.76 -35.11
N ASP A 564 0.06 31.90 -34.66
CA ASP A 564 -1.10 31.41 -35.43
C ASP A 564 -1.82 30.23 -34.75
N THR A 565 -3.11 30.46 -34.52
CA THR A 565 -4.24 29.50 -34.34
C THR A 565 -4.35 28.58 -33.10
N PRO A 566 -5.60 28.18 -32.75
CA PRO A 566 -5.98 27.79 -31.40
C PRO A 566 -6.32 26.30 -31.29
N ASN A 567 -5.78 25.63 -30.28
CA ASN A 567 -6.53 24.67 -29.46
C ASN A 567 -5.70 24.30 -28.22
N ASP A 568 -6.39 23.66 -27.28
CA ASP A 568 -5.88 22.76 -26.24
C ASP A 568 -5.85 23.35 -24.82
N GLY A 569 -6.86 22.91 -24.05
CA GLY A 569 -6.89 23.09 -22.61
C GLY A 569 -5.66 22.47 -21.96
N GLN A 570 -4.91 23.28 -21.23
CA GLN A 570 -3.81 22.82 -20.39
C GLN A 570 -4.23 22.79 -18.92
N PRO A 571 -3.81 21.78 -18.14
CA PRO A 571 -4.05 21.72 -16.71
C PRO A 571 -3.14 22.70 -15.95
N GLY A 572 -3.65 23.27 -14.86
CA GLY A 572 -2.93 24.23 -14.01
C GLY A 572 -1.83 23.61 -13.13
N PRO A 573 -0.99 24.44 -12.46
CA PRO A 573 0.14 23.96 -11.67
C PRO A 573 -0.28 23.43 -10.27
N VAL A 574 -0.25 22.11 -10.07
CA VAL A 574 0.88 21.43 -9.40
C VAL A 574 1.12 21.71 -7.89
N SER A 575 0.41 21.11 -6.94
CA SER A 575 0.58 21.34 -5.49
C SER A 575 1.78 20.68 -4.78
N PRO A 576 2.44 21.27 -3.75
CA PRO A 576 3.36 20.54 -2.87
C PRO A 576 2.82 19.30 -2.13
N GLU A 577 1.51 19.19 -1.93
CA GLU A 577 0.85 17.99 -1.41
C GLU A 577 0.54 17.01 -2.56
N GLU A 578 0.27 17.52 -3.77
CA GLU A 578 0.29 16.75 -5.03
C GLU A 578 1.71 16.28 -5.42
N LEU A 579 2.78 16.95 -4.98
CA LEU A 579 4.20 16.57 -5.15
C LEU A 579 4.62 15.46 -4.17
N ARG A 580 4.07 15.46 -2.95
CA ARG A 580 4.24 14.37 -1.97
C ARG A 580 3.39 13.15 -2.33
N ALA A 581 2.26 13.38 -2.98
CA ALA A 581 1.53 12.34 -3.68
C ALA A 581 2.30 11.85 -4.92
N GLU A 582 2.95 12.71 -5.73
CA GLU A 582 3.71 12.38 -6.97
C GLU A 582 4.76 11.26 -6.80
N HIS A 583 5.42 11.15 -5.65
CA HIS A 583 6.39 10.07 -5.40
C HIS A 583 5.72 8.72 -5.05
N GLY A 584 4.49 8.72 -4.53
CA GLY A 584 3.63 7.53 -4.45
C GLY A 584 2.78 7.30 -5.71
N ILE A 585 2.69 8.31 -6.58
CA ILE A 585 1.89 8.44 -7.81
C ILE A 585 2.68 8.13 -9.09
N MET A 586 3.90 7.57 -9.02
CA MET A 586 4.39 6.80 -10.18
C MET A 586 3.47 5.60 -10.52
N ARG A 587 2.46 5.33 -9.69
CA ARG A 587 1.34 4.41 -9.94
C ARG A 587 0.09 5.02 -10.63
N SER A 588 -0.03 6.32 -10.92
CA SER A 588 -1.26 6.90 -11.53
C SER A 588 -0.99 7.92 -12.65
N GLU A 589 -1.86 7.95 -13.66
CA GLU A 589 -1.95 8.79 -14.88
C GLU A 589 -0.64 9.05 -15.65
N ARG A 590 0.40 9.57 -15.01
CA ARG A 590 1.72 9.76 -15.61
C ARG A 590 2.47 8.46 -15.81
N GLY A 591 2.37 7.51 -14.89
CA GLY A 591 2.90 6.16 -15.06
C GLY A 591 2.24 5.42 -16.24
N GLU A 592 0.93 5.56 -16.35
CA GLU A 592 0.12 5.06 -17.47
C GLU A 592 0.52 5.75 -18.78
N TYR A 593 0.65 7.08 -18.79
CA TYR A 593 1.09 7.83 -19.97
C TYR A 593 2.49 7.41 -20.45
N ILE A 594 3.45 7.24 -19.54
CA ILE A 594 4.81 6.82 -19.88
C ILE A 594 4.80 5.35 -20.36
N GLY A 595 3.97 4.50 -19.75
CA GLY A 595 3.71 3.15 -20.26
C GLY A 595 3.16 3.17 -21.69
N GLN A 596 2.12 3.95 -21.93
CA GLN A 596 1.49 4.11 -23.24
C GLN A 596 2.49 4.62 -24.29
N PHE A 597 3.35 5.55 -23.90
CA PHE A 597 4.44 6.02 -24.74
C PHE A 597 5.42 4.89 -25.09
N ALA A 598 5.80 4.06 -24.12
CA ALA A 598 6.67 2.91 -24.34
C ALA A 598 6.05 1.88 -25.31
N MET A 599 4.75 1.60 -25.14
CA MET A 599 3.99 0.74 -26.05
C MET A 599 3.96 1.30 -27.48
N ASN A 600 3.61 2.58 -27.64
CA ASN A 600 3.55 3.22 -28.96
C ASN A 600 4.93 3.26 -29.63
N HIS A 601 6.00 3.51 -28.87
CA HIS A 601 7.36 3.47 -29.36
C HIS A 601 7.73 2.06 -29.85
N ARG A 602 7.35 1.01 -29.10
CA ARG A 602 7.55 -0.38 -29.52
C ARG A 602 6.83 -0.70 -30.83
N VAL A 603 5.56 -0.34 -30.94
CA VAL A 603 4.78 -0.61 -32.16
C VAL A 603 5.36 0.14 -33.36
N ALA A 604 5.85 1.37 -33.16
CA ALA A 604 6.55 2.12 -34.20
C ALA A 604 7.83 1.39 -34.68
N ASP A 605 8.62 0.84 -33.76
CA ASP A 605 9.82 0.06 -34.09
C ASP A 605 9.49 -1.25 -34.84
N LEU A 606 8.39 -1.93 -34.46
CA LEU A 606 7.90 -3.09 -35.18
C LEU A 606 7.47 -2.70 -36.59
N ASN A 607 6.70 -1.62 -36.74
CA ASN A 607 6.23 -1.15 -38.04
C ASN A 607 7.36 -0.69 -38.96
N ALA A 608 8.44 -0.11 -38.40
CA ALA A 608 9.62 0.26 -39.17
C ALA A 608 10.33 -0.96 -39.81
N GLN A 609 10.12 -2.16 -39.27
CA GLN A 609 10.71 -3.41 -39.76
C GLN A 609 9.79 -4.17 -40.72
N ARG A 610 8.57 -3.68 -40.95
CA ARG A 610 7.56 -4.36 -41.77
C ARG A 610 7.23 -3.56 -43.04
N PRO A 611 6.80 -4.24 -44.12
CA PRO A 611 6.16 -3.57 -45.25
C PRO A 611 4.96 -2.71 -44.78
N PRO A 612 4.69 -1.55 -45.40
CA PRO A 612 3.58 -0.68 -44.97
C PRO A 612 2.19 -1.34 -44.99
N ASP A 613 1.96 -2.29 -45.91
CA ASP A 613 0.72 -3.08 -46.00
C ASP A 613 0.62 -4.18 -44.92
N ARG A 614 1.67 -4.33 -44.10
CA ARG A 614 1.78 -5.27 -42.97
C ARG A 614 2.03 -4.56 -41.64
N ALA A 615 1.89 -3.23 -41.61
CA ALA A 615 2.01 -2.46 -40.38
C ALA A 615 0.86 -2.79 -39.41
N PHE A 616 1.19 -2.86 -38.12
CA PHE A 616 0.24 -2.92 -37.03
C PHE A 616 -0.55 -1.60 -36.94
N THR A 617 -1.86 -1.73 -36.85
CA THR A 617 -2.80 -0.63 -36.61
C THR A 617 -3.52 -0.84 -35.28
N LEU A 618 -3.72 0.23 -34.52
CA LEU A 618 -4.48 0.19 -33.28
C LEU A 618 -5.93 -0.23 -33.58
N VAL A 619 -6.46 -1.13 -32.77
CA VAL A 619 -7.86 -1.57 -32.81
C VAL A 619 -8.69 -0.56 -32.02
N GLU A 620 -9.22 0.46 -32.71
CA GLU A 620 -9.99 1.55 -32.09
C GLU A 620 -11.36 1.09 -31.55
N GLU A 621 -11.85 -0.08 -31.96
CA GLU A 621 -13.16 -0.61 -31.55
C GLU A 621 -13.19 -1.16 -30.11
N LEU A 622 -12.05 -1.21 -29.41
CA LEU A 622 -11.97 -1.60 -28.00
C LEU A 622 -11.83 -0.34 -27.14
N PRO A 623 -12.86 0.07 -26.38
CA PRO A 623 -12.84 1.34 -25.65
C PRO A 623 -11.93 1.29 -24.42
N ASP A 624 -11.25 2.42 -24.22
CA ASP A 624 -10.36 2.75 -23.10
C ASP A 624 -11.16 3.24 -21.85
N ARG A 625 -12.15 2.48 -21.35
CA ARG A 625 -13.10 3.02 -20.33
C ARG A 625 -13.32 2.14 -19.10
N GLY A 626 -12.33 2.07 -18.20
CA GLY A 626 -12.46 1.49 -16.86
C GLY A 626 -11.34 0.58 -16.36
N ALA A 627 -11.51 0.02 -15.16
CA ALA A 627 -10.58 -0.98 -14.62
C ALA A 627 -10.73 -2.31 -15.38
N GLY A 628 -9.60 -2.92 -15.78
CA GLY A 628 -9.58 -4.18 -16.52
C GLY A 628 -9.69 -4.03 -18.04
N HIS A 629 -9.09 -2.98 -18.61
CA HIS A 629 -8.85 -2.89 -20.06
C HIS A 629 -7.42 -3.30 -20.42
N LEU A 630 -7.23 -3.62 -21.69
CA LEU A 630 -5.92 -3.81 -22.31
C LEU A 630 -5.43 -2.42 -22.76
N ASP A 631 -4.20 -2.04 -22.42
CA ASP A 631 -3.68 -0.69 -22.71
C ASP A 631 -3.50 -0.43 -24.22
N GLY A 632 -3.28 -1.49 -25.00
CA GLY A 632 -3.36 -1.41 -26.46
C GLY A 632 -3.48 -2.76 -27.13
N VAL A 633 -4.36 -2.83 -28.14
CA VAL A 633 -4.49 -3.98 -29.02
C VAL A 633 -4.22 -3.51 -30.45
N PHE A 634 -3.28 -4.18 -31.11
CA PHE A 634 -2.89 -3.86 -32.47
C PHE A 634 -3.12 -5.07 -33.36
N GLU A 635 -3.63 -4.85 -34.58
CA GLU A 635 -3.82 -5.90 -35.58
C GLU A 635 -2.98 -5.64 -36.84
N ALA A 636 -2.54 -6.70 -37.50
CA ALA A 636 -1.85 -6.64 -38.80
C ALA A 636 -2.22 -7.85 -39.68
N PRO A 637 -2.16 -7.73 -41.02
CA PRO A 637 -2.37 -8.87 -41.92
C PRO A 637 -1.28 -9.94 -41.76
N HIS A 638 -1.69 -11.20 -41.61
CA HIS A 638 -0.79 -12.35 -41.47
C HIS A 638 -1.01 -13.38 -42.58
N ASP A 639 0.06 -13.89 -43.19
CA ASP A 639 -0.02 -14.78 -44.36
C ASP A 639 -0.77 -16.08 -44.10
N THR A 640 -0.54 -16.66 -42.92
CA THR A 640 -1.12 -17.97 -42.55
C THR A 640 -2.51 -17.85 -41.94
N TYR A 641 -2.76 -16.76 -41.22
CA TYR A 641 -3.92 -16.65 -40.32
C TYR A 641 -4.92 -15.59 -40.76
N GLY A 642 -4.62 -14.84 -41.83
CA GLY A 642 -5.35 -13.65 -42.23
C GLY A 642 -4.98 -12.43 -41.38
N LYS A 643 -5.02 -12.57 -40.05
CA LYS A 643 -4.64 -11.54 -39.08
C LYS A 643 -3.77 -12.08 -37.95
N GLU A 644 -2.94 -11.22 -37.40
CA GLU A 644 -2.31 -11.40 -36.09
C GLU A 644 -2.60 -10.19 -35.20
N TYR A 645 -2.52 -10.40 -33.89
CA TYR A 645 -2.80 -9.43 -32.84
C TYR A 645 -1.62 -9.33 -31.87
N ARG A 646 -1.27 -8.10 -31.52
CA ARG A 646 -0.34 -7.76 -30.44
C ARG A 646 -1.11 -7.05 -29.36
N ILE A 647 -1.15 -7.65 -28.18
CA ILE A 647 -1.83 -7.09 -27.02
C ILE A 647 -0.74 -6.63 -26.05
N TYR A 648 -0.81 -5.37 -25.63
CA TYR A 648 0.14 -4.75 -24.73
C TYR A 648 -0.52 -4.34 -23.43
N GLU A 649 0.16 -4.65 -22.33
CA GLU A 649 -0.05 -4.05 -21.02
C GLU A 649 1.11 -3.07 -20.76
N ALA A 650 0.79 -1.80 -20.71
CA ALA A 650 1.70 -0.68 -20.67
C ALA A 650 1.95 -0.26 -19.22
N LYS A 651 3.20 -0.38 -18.77
CA LYS A 651 3.58 -0.12 -17.37
C LYS A 651 4.59 1.00 -17.24
N GLY A 652 4.36 1.84 -16.24
CA GLY A 652 5.37 2.78 -15.74
C GLY A 652 6.60 2.04 -15.16
N PRO A 653 7.74 2.72 -15.01
CA PRO A 653 9.00 2.12 -14.57
C PRO A 653 8.93 1.45 -13.19
N GLU A 654 8.00 1.87 -12.33
CA GLU A 654 7.81 1.35 -10.96
C GLU A 654 6.46 0.67 -10.73
N ALA A 655 5.67 0.44 -11.79
CA ALA A 655 4.36 -0.18 -11.65
C ALA A 655 4.48 -1.70 -11.41
N ASP A 656 3.85 -2.18 -10.34
CA ASP A 656 3.66 -3.61 -10.07
C ASP A 656 2.67 -4.23 -11.07
N ARG A 657 2.67 -5.56 -11.17
CA ARG A 657 1.69 -6.32 -11.94
C ARG A 657 0.31 -6.27 -11.27
N GLY A 658 -0.71 -5.93 -12.06
CA GLY A 658 -2.11 -5.98 -11.64
C GLY A 658 -2.61 -7.41 -11.47
N HIS A 659 -3.79 -7.59 -10.87
CA HIS A 659 -4.44 -8.89 -10.71
C HIS A 659 -5.89 -8.83 -11.21
N ALA A 660 -6.36 -9.87 -11.91
CA ALA A 660 -7.75 -10.01 -12.33
C ALA A 660 -8.21 -11.47 -12.25
N GLY A 661 -9.35 -11.71 -11.58
CA GLY A 661 -9.92 -13.05 -11.41
C GLY A 661 -9.02 -14.03 -10.64
N GLY A 662 -8.13 -13.53 -9.78
CA GLY A 662 -7.16 -14.36 -9.04
C GLY A 662 -5.84 -14.61 -9.77
N TYR A 663 -5.67 -14.09 -10.99
CA TYR A 663 -4.44 -14.21 -11.78
C TYR A 663 -3.66 -12.90 -11.79
N GLU A 664 -2.34 -12.98 -11.66
CA GLU A 664 -1.42 -11.86 -11.85
C GLU A 664 -1.27 -11.55 -13.34
N GLN A 665 -1.07 -10.27 -13.68
CA GLN A 665 -0.75 -9.83 -15.04
C GLN A 665 0.45 -10.57 -15.58
N GLY A 666 0.26 -11.18 -16.75
CA GLY A 666 1.23 -12.02 -17.42
C GLY A 666 0.99 -13.51 -17.34
N HIS A 667 0.07 -13.95 -16.48
CA HIS A 667 -0.43 -15.31 -16.50
C HIS A 667 -1.35 -15.54 -17.73
N PRO A 668 -1.31 -16.67 -18.44
CA PRO A 668 -2.17 -16.88 -19.62
C PRO A 668 -3.67 -16.74 -19.31
N GLN A 669 -4.10 -17.27 -18.15
CA GLN A 669 -5.49 -17.17 -17.67
C GLN A 669 -5.91 -15.73 -17.34
N TYR A 670 -4.96 -14.81 -17.10
CA TYR A 670 -5.27 -13.39 -16.96
C TYR A 670 -5.82 -12.83 -18.28
N LEU A 671 -5.14 -13.11 -19.40
CA LEU A 671 -5.57 -12.65 -20.73
C LEU A 671 -6.92 -13.27 -21.11
N ASP A 672 -7.10 -14.57 -20.87
CA ASP A 672 -8.35 -15.26 -21.20
C ASP A 672 -9.54 -14.64 -20.42
N ASN A 673 -9.36 -14.38 -19.13
CA ASN A 673 -10.36 -13.71 -18.29
C ASN A 673 -10.62 -12.26 -18.74
N MET A 674 -9.58 -11.52 -19.14
CA MET A 674 -9.73 -10.15 -19.67
C MET A 674 -10.55 -10.13 -20.96
N LEU A 675 -10.27 -11.02 -21.91
CA LEU A 675 -11.02 -11.12 -23.17
C LEU A 675 -12.48 -11.54 -22.94
N GLU A 676 -12.73 -12.45 -21.99
CA GLU A 676 -14.10 -12.82 -21.59
C GLU A 676 -14.85 -11.64 -20.95
N ASN A 677 -14.19 -10.89 -20.07
CA ASN A 677 -14.78 -9.72 -19.42
C ASN A 677 -15.11 -8.60 -20.41
N LEU A 678 -14.22 -8.34 -21.37
CA LEU A 678 -14.45 -7.39 -22.46
C LEU A 678 -15.69 -7.79 -23.27
N HIS A 679 -15.75 -9.05 -23.73
CA HIS A 679 -16.89 -9.54 -24.49
C HIS A 679 -18.21 -9.43 -23.71
N ARG A 680 -18.22 -9.92 -22.46
CA ARG A 680 -19.41 -9.89 -21.59
C ARG A 680 -19.90 -8.47 -21.35
N ARG A 681 -19.00 -7.53 -21.07
CA ARG A 681 -19.36 -6.13 -20.78
C ARG A 681 -19.93 -5.43 -22.02
N ALA A 682 -19.34 -5.65 -23.19
CA ALA A 682 -19.85 -5.12 -24.45
C ALA A 682 -21.25 -5.69 -24.75
N GLU A 683 -21.46 -6.98 -24.53
CA GLU A 683 -22.75 -7.65 -24.70
C GLU A 683 -23.82 -7.12 -23.73
N GLU A 684 -23.50 -6.98 -22.44
CA GLU A 684 -24.39 -6.42 -21.43
C GLU A 684 -24.80 -4.99 -21.76
N ASN A 685 -23.86 -4.14 -22.18
CA ASN A 685 -24.14 -2.76 -22.53
C ASN A 685 -24.98 -2.65 -23.83
N TYR A 686 -24.67 -3.46 -24.85
CA TYR A 686 -25.46 -3.57 -26.07
C TYR A 686 -26.91 -4.00 -25.76
N ASN A 687 -27.07 -5.05 -24.95
CA ASN A 687 -28.37 -5.57 -24.56
C ASN A 687 -29.14 -4.56 -23.70
N ALA A 688 -28.49 -3.84 -22.79
CA ALA A 688 -29.14 -2.80 -21.99
C ALA A 688 -29.81 -1.72 -22.85
N ILE A 689 -29.13 -1.22 -23.90
CA ILE A 689 -29.72 -0.22 -24.80
C ILE A 689 -30.83 -0.85 -25.66
N ARG A 690 -30.60 -2.05 -26.20
CA ARG A 690 -31.60 -2.78 -27.00
C ARG A 690 -32.88 -3.00 -26.20
N ASP A 691 -32.75 -3.50 -24.98
CA ASP A 691 -33.86 -3.89 -24.13
C ASP A 691 -34.61 -2.64 -23.65
N ALA A 692 -33.89 -1.55 -23.32
CA ALA A 692 -34.51 -0.26 -23.02
C ALA A 692 -35.38 0.26 -24.17
N LYS A 693 -34.92 0.15 -25.43
CA LYS A 693 -35.69 0.54 -26.63
C LYS A 693 -36.96 -0.30 -26.82
N ASN A 694 -36.92 -1.56 -26.39
CA ASN A 694 -38.01 -2.53 -26.52
C ASN A 694 -39.05 -2.47 -25.38
N ILE A 695 -38.88 -1.61 -24.37
CA ILE A 695 -39.88 -1.42 -23.31
C ILE A 695 -41.19 -0.90 -23.92
N ALA A 696 -42.29 -1.64 -23.68
CA ALA A 696 -43.61 -1.34 -24.25
C ALA A 696 -44.27 -0.09 -23.65
N ASP A 697 -44.08 0.17 -22.35
CA ASP A 697 -44.58 1.38 -21.69
C ASP A 697 -43.72 2.59 -22.08
N PRO A 698 -44.28 3.63 -22.73
CA PRO A 698 -43.52 4.80 -23.16
C PRO A 698 -42.87 5.58 -22.00
N VAL A 699 -43.47 5.57 -20.79
CA VAL A 699 -42.91 6.29 -19.63
C VAL A 699 -41.70 5.55 -19.08
N ALA A 700 -41.84 4.24 -18.81
CA ALA A 700 -40.72 3.39 -18.38
C ALA A 700 -39.58 3.37 -19.39
N ARG A 701 -39.90 3.31 -20.70
CA ARG A 701 -38.90 3.40 -21.78
C ARG A 701 -38.10 4.69 -21.70
N LYS A 702 -38.78 5.84 -21.56
CA LYS A 702 -38.11 7.13 -21.46
C LYS A 702 -37.19 7.18 -20.24
N GLN A 703 -37.67 6.73 -19.07
CA GLN A 703 -36.89 6.71 -17.84
C GLN A 703 -35.63 5.87 -17.96
N GLU A 704 -35.71 4.67 -18.55
CA GLU A 704 -34.53 3.82 -18.72
C GLU A 704 -33.55 4.39 -19.75
N LEU A 705 -34.03 4.96 -20.86
CA LEU A 705 -33.17 5.64 -21.81
C LEU A 705 -32.46 6.85 -21.18
N ASP A 706 -33.15 7.65 -20.37
CA ASP A 706 -32.54 8.78 -19.66
C ASP A 706 -31.50 8.31 -18.62
N ARG A 707 -31.76 7.18 -17.95
CA ARG A 707 -30.77 6.53 -17.06
C ARG A 707 -29.52 6.10 -17.82
N LEU A 708 -29.66 5.51 -19.00
CA LEU A 708 -28.54 5.09 -19.84
C LEU A 708 -27.76 6.30 -20.40
N ARG A 709 -28.44 7.37 -20.82
CA ARG A 709 -27.78 8.64 -21.22
C ARG A 709 -26.93 9.19 -20.09
N ALA A 710 -27.48 9.21 -18.87
CA ALA A 710 -26.73 9.65 -17.68
C ALA A 710 -25.55 8.72 -17.36
N LYS A 711 -25.74 7.40 -17.45
CA LYS A 711 -24.67 6.40 -17.20
C LYS A 711 -23.49 6.57 -18.16
N PHE A 712 -23.77 6.76 -19.45
CA PHE A 712 -22.73 6.80 -20.49
C PHE A 712 -22.32 8.21 -20.92
N LYS A 713 -22.94 9.25 -20.35
CA LYS A 713 -22.68 10.66 -20.66
C LYS A 713 -22.78 10.97 -22.16
N THR A 714 -23.77 10.38 -22.84
CA THR A 714 -24.06 10.64 -24.25
C THR A 714 -25.56 10.76 -24.47
N ASP A 715 -25.96 11.64 -25.37
CA ASP A 715 -27.36 11.76 -25.81
C ASP A 715 -27.68 10.83 -26.98
N ASP A 716 -26.66 10.34 -27.70
CA ASP A 716 -26.77 9.48 -28.87
C ASP A 716 -26.59 7.99 -28.49
N LEU A 717 -27.69 7.38 -28.07
CA LEU A 717 -27.72 5.95 -27.71
C LEU A 717 -27.74 5.02 -28.93
N ASP A 718 -28.00 5.52 -30.15
CA ASP A 718 -27.92 4.71 -31.37
C ASP A 718 -26.47 4.53 -31.78
N ALA A 719 -25.68 5.62 -31.81
CA ALA A 719 -24.25 5.57 -32.03
C ALA A 719 -23.55 4.70 -30.98
N LEU A 720 -23.86 4.90 -29.69
CA LEU A 720 -23.29 4.11 -28.61
C LEU A 720 -23.65 2.61 -28.70
N GLN A 721 -24.86 2.28 -29.14
CA GLN A 721 -25.23 0.87 -29.34
C GLN A 721 -24.46 0.23 -30.49
N ALA A 722 -24.22 0.98 -31.58
CA ALA A 722 -23.39 0.51 -32.69
C ALA A 722 -21.92 0.33 -32.27
N GLU A 723 -21.39 1.24 -31.44
CA GLU A 723 -20.07 1.10 -30.81
C GLU A 723 -19.97 -0.18 -29.98
N PHE A 724 -20.92 -0.44 -29.08
CA PHE A 724 -20.91 -1.68 -28.27
C PHE A 724 -21.07 -2.96 -29.11
N ASP A 725 -21.79 -2.91 -30.24
CA ASP A 725 -21.86 -4.05 -31.16
C ASP A 725 -20.54 -4.27 -31.91
N ALA A 726 -19.82 -3.20 -32.26
CA ALA A 726 -18.47 -3.30 -32.82
C ALA A 726 -17.48 -3.86 -31.80
N GLU A 727 -17.49 -3.35 -30.56
CA GLU A 727 -16.67 -3.83 -29.44
C GLU A 727 -16.91 -5.31 -29.17
N LYS A 728 -18.19 -5.73 -29.06
CA LYS A 728 -18.56 -7.14 -28.85
C LYS A 728 -18.01 -8.04 -29.96
N ARG A 729 -18.17 -7.65 -31.23
CA ARG A 729 -17.64 -8.42 -32.37
C ARG A 729 -16.12 -8.51 -32.33
N LYS A 730 -15.43 -7.42 -31.99
CA LYS A 730 -13.97 -7.38 -31.91
C LYS A 730 -13.43 -8.20 -30.74
N ALA A 731 -14.06 -8.13 -29.57
CA ALA A 731 -13.72 -8.97 -28.42
C ALA A 731 -13.93 -10.46 -28.76
N GLN A 732 -14.99 -10.81 -29.49
CA GLN A 732 -15.21 -12.19 -29.96
C GLN A 732 -14.14 -12.62 -30.97
N GLU A 733 -13.77 -11.76 -31.93
CA GLU A 733 -12.69 -12.02 -32.90
C GLU A 733 -11.35 -12.35 -32.20
N LEU A 734 -10.99 -11.60 -31.16
CA LEU A 734 -9.80 -11.87 -30.34
C LEU A 734 -9.87 -13.18 -29.56
N ARG A 735 -11.03 -13.48 -28.96
CA ARG A 735 -11.26 -14.77 -28.26
C ARG A 735 -11.12 -15.95 -29.22
N ASP A 736 -11.69 -15.83 -30.41
CA ASP A 736 -11.61 -16.87 -31.43
C ASP A 736 -10.17 -17.07 -31.91
N ALA A 737 -9.41 -15.98 -32.12
CA ALA A 737 -8.00 -16.04 -32.44
C ALA A 737 -7.17 -16.72 -31.33
N ARG A 738 -7.43 -16.37 -30.07
CA ARG A 738 -6.77 -16.98 -28.90
C ARG A 738 -7.10 -18.48 -28.78
N ASN A 739 -8.36 -18.86 -28.95
CA ASN A 739 -8.79 -20.26 -28.93
C ASN A 739 -8.15 -21.07 -30.06
N ALA A 740 -7.98 -20.46 -31.25
CA ALA A 740 -7.29 -21.10 -32.36
C ALA A 740 -5.79 -21.32 -32.06
N ASP A 741 -5.12 -20.39 -31.37
CA ASP A 741 -3.72 -20.58 -30.93
C ASP A 741 -3.58 -21.68 -29.89
N LEU A 742 -4.53 -21.79 -28.95
CA LEU A 742 -4.58 -22.88 -27.99
C LEU A 742 -4.80 -24.24 -28.68
N ALA A 743 -5.70 -24.31 -29.67
CA ALA A 743 -5.90 -25.52 -30.47
C ALA A 743 -4.64 -25.88 -31.29
N ASP A 744 -3.90 -24.89 -31.79
CA ASP A 744 -2.62 -25.12 -32.46
C ASP A 744 -1.56 -25.63 -31.50
N LYS A 745 -1.53 -25.14 -30.26
CA LYS A 745 -0.66 -25.67 -29.19
C LYS A 745 -0.95 -27.12 -28.89
N GLU A 746 -2.23 -27.48 -28.72
CA GLU A 746 -2.63 -28.87 -28.49
C GLU A 746 -2.19 -29.79 -29.63
N ARG A 747 -2.25 -29.29 -30.88
CA ARG A 747 -1.91 -30.05 -32.09
C ARG A 747 -0.41 -30.15 -32.37
N THR A 748 0.34 -29.08 -32.14
CA THR A 748 1.74 -28.94 -32.60
C THR A 748 2.76 -28.88 -31.48
N GLY A 749 2.32 -28.70 -30.23
CA GLY A 749 3.17 -28.46 -29.06
C GLY A 749 3.66 -27.02 -28.92
N THR A 750 3.33 -26.14 -29.87
CA THR A 750 3.72 -24.73 -29.88
C THR A 750 2.49 -23.84 -30.02
N LEU A 751 2.40 -22.80 -29.20
CA LEU A 751 1.33 -21.81 -29.33
C LEU A 751 1.35 -21.16 -30.72
N GLY A 752 0.17 -21.02 -31.33
CA GLY A 752 0.05 -20.28 -32.60
C GLY A 752 0.50 -18.82 -32.47
N GLU A 753 0.76 -18.17 -33.59
CA GLU A 753 1.25 -16.77 -33.61
C GLU A 753 0.13 -15.75 -33.85
N ARG A 754 -1.15 -16.13 -33.72
CA ARG A 754 -2.27 -15.20 -33.99
C ARG A 754 -2.40 -14.15 -32.90
N VAL A 755 -2.15 -14.48 -31.64
CA VAL A 755 -2.29 -13.57 -30.49
C VAL A 755 -1.02 -13.67 -29.65
N ARG A 756 -0.34 -12.53 -29.48
CA ARG A 756 0.86 -12.42 -28.65
C ARG A 756 0.65 -11.32 -27.62
N TYR A 757 1.02 -11.59 -26.37
CA TYR A 757 0.71 -10.73 -25.22
C TYR A 757 2.00 -10.26 -24.54
N PHE A 758 2.14 -8.95 -24.36
CA PHE A 758 3.39 -8.32 -23.95
C PHE A 758 3.20 -7.38 -22.77
N GLN A 759 4.23 -7.29 -21.95
CA GLN A 759 4.45 -6.17 -21.05
C GLN A 759 5.36 -5.15 -21.73
N ALA A 760 4.87 -3.93 -21.95
CA ALA A 760 5.72 -2.82 -22.37
C ALA A 760 6.03 -1.95 -21.14
N LYS A 761 7.25 -2.07 -20.61
CA LYS A 761 7.69 -1.32 -19.44
C LYS A 761 8.63 -0.18 -19.86
N ALA A 762 8.29 1.04 -19.50
CA ALA A 762 9.16 2.17 -19.78
C ALA A 762 10.44 2.13 -18.94
N GLN A 763 11.58 2.40 -19.59
CA GLN A 763 12.88 2.55 -18.93
C GLN A 763 13.17 4.03 -18.75
N VAL A 764 13.44 4.45 -17.52
CA VAL A 764 13.81 5.84 -17.20
C VAL A 764 15.18 5.89 -16.55
N GLU A 765 15.96 6.90 -16.92
CA GLU A 765 17.24 7.18 -16.28
C GLU A 765 17.04 8.23 -15.17
N PRO A 766 17.47 7.95 -13.93
CA PRO A 766 17.46 8.95 -12.87
C PRO A 766 18.38 10.10 -13.27
N SER A 767 17.91 11.35 -13.19
CA SER A 767 18.80 12.47 -13.47
C SER A 767 19.75 12.72 -12.30
N GLU A 768 21.03 12.99 -12.59
CA GLU A 768 22.08 13.16 -11.58
C GLU A 768 21.96 14.45 -10.73
N ARG A 769 20.97 15.32 -10.97
CA ARG A 769 20.90 16.66 -10.33
C ARG A 769 19.51 17.11 -9.90
N GLY A 770 18.58 16.18 -9.62
CA GLY A 770 17.21 16.54 -9.23
C GLY A 770 16.36 17.13 -10.37
N LEU A 771 16.78 16.94 -11.62
CA LEU A 771 15.96 17.15 -12.81
C LEU A 771 15.02 15.94 -13.03
N LYS A 772 13.98 16.14 -13.83
CA LYS A 772 13.01 15.08 -14.18
C LYS A 772 13.71 13.86 -14.82
N SER A 773 13.34 12.65 -14.42
CA SER A 773 13.82 11.40 -15.03
C SER A 773 13.60 11.44 -16.55
N GLN A 774 14.59 11.00 -17.32
CA GLN A 774 14.53 11.01 -18.78
C GLN A 774 14.12 9.62 -19.28
N TYR A 775 13.18 9.56 -20.23
CA TYR A 775 12.82 8.32 -20.92
C TYR A 775 14.02 7.83 -21.74
N LYS A 776 14.48 6.60 -21.47
CA LYS A 776 15.66 6.00 -22.11
C LYS A 776 15.28 4.97 -23.17
N GLY A 777 14.05 4.46 -23.13
CA GLY A 777 13.55 3.42 -24.03
C GLY A 777 12.46 2.60 -23.37
N TYR A 778 12.17 1.44 -23.94
CA TYR A 778 11.23 0.47 -23.39
C TYR A 778 11.93 -0.88 -23.18
N GLN A 779 11.43 -1.65 -22.23
CA GLN A 779 11.68 -3.08 -22.11
C GLN A 779 10.39 -3.79 -22.51
N GLU A 780 10.50 -4.73 -23.42
CA GLU A 780 9.40 -5.61 -23.82
C GLU A 780 9.68 -7.00 -23.25
N ASP A 781 8.79 -7.46 -22.38
CA ASP A 781 8.80 -8.83 -21.92
C ASP A 781 7.56 -9.51 -22.52
N GLU A 782 7.77 -10.48 -23.41
CA GLU A 782 6.68 -11.33 -23.87
C GLU A 782 6.20 -12.16 -22.68
N PHE A 783 4.89 -12.10 -22.39
CA PHE A 783 4.33 -12.94 -21.36
C PHE A 783 4.31 -14.38 -21.85
N ASP A 784 4.80 -15.28 -21.01
CA ASP A 784 4.79 -16.70 -21.31
C ASP A 784 3.33 -17.19 -21.23
N LEU A 785 2.69 -17.25 -22.40
CA LEU A 785 1.34 -17.76 -22.56
C LEU A 785 1.30 -19.30 -22.49
N ASP A 786 2.45 -19.97 -22.31
CA ASP A 786 2.54 -21.42 -22.17
C ASP A 786 2.50 -21.94 -20.74
N LEU A 787 2.79 -21.08 -19.75
CA LEU A 787 2.99 -21.39 -18.33
C LEU A 787 1.72 -21.79 -17.55
#